data_AF-A0A974TQK2-F1
#
_entry.id   AF-A0A974TQK2-F1
#
_cell.length_a   1.000
_cell.length_b   1.000
_cell.length_c   1.000
_cell.angle_alpha   90.00
_cell.angle_beta   90.00
_cell.angle_gamma   90.00
#
_symmetry.space_group_name_H-M   'P 1'
#
loop_
_entity.id
_entity.type
_entity.pdbx_description
1 polymer ?
#
loop_
_entity_poly.entity_id
_entity_poly.type
_entity_poly.pdbx_seq_one_letter_code
_entity_poly.pdbx_strand_id
1 'polypeptide(L)'
;MTLASYQRVALFIFFDSIEKDLVTHIRSASGRITTGFLSTQEREKATQRAEKSDEPYTTAKDDFELLYQLDLGDKVAIAQRLKQHFSDALRKHFSAKAASLMAAVPVRNSVMHGRPLTVEEHATAFALANDLVKSNGFWPVLHKALVDYNTDPEAITRRAVTFLEQPTESGIFHNLPLPDYDDTGFVPRPQLEQELKKKILSRHPVVTVLGDGGNGKTALTVQALYSLVNSGDHDFDAIVWVSAKTSKLTVGEIQRIEHAITTSMGLFEEVVGIFEDDKSNPMSRVRQLLENNKILLAIDNLETVLDDTIRDFVSDIPGQSKVVLTSRIPVGGDLTVDVKPLTDNEGEIYLRALIKSYSIKTLSSLKPDELRHFASRLERRPLLLKWFCMGVIAGLPASKIVSNPEMALRFCLENVFDALSIDARMTLSLMSILPRAVSLGVLHHVSSVDVRKLEAGVAELLKFSILEIENQSGYELNYRIKPFARAYIARILRLTPEAQEAVIRKFRGLSFAYQAERGAEGQEKYNFRNFTVRSMSQALAAGKLREAVKLAYNDEFLPANMIIETLKVSNHDYFEVFRADAFIRFRQHDFAGATDSYRSAIELSPETPQLYFFFGGFLLRGYGDCPAAIGQLEEALKRDPDSVDIKRELARAKMYDFDFEGAMDILSSETAAPLSNMRTKLIFADLQTQNFQRMIAHKAAVGIDADLEAPFAAFADFLSSLDPRIIDAKMTGHLRKARSSVVQALQTKNVRTGNEIVALLDKLIGELEATDHRTSISGLIGSLKEKGRKPNFGFLVDPSNREYFLARAIVSDLIWAGLQSGKMATFDVDLDNQGRQRATNVHLI
;
A
#
# COMPACT_ATOMS: atom_id res chain seq x y z
N MET A 1 -14.13 22.62 33.31
CA MET A 1 -15.45 23.24 33.02
C MET A 1 -15.64 23.38 31.52
N THR A 2 -16.32 22.44 30.88
CA THR A 2 -16.78 22.60 29.49
C THR A 2 -18.12 23.29 29.51
N LEU A 3 -18.18 24.54 29.04
CA LEU A 3 -19.44 25.23 28.74
C LEU A 3 -20.29 24.30 27.86
N ALA A 4 -21.48 23.92 28.34
CA ALA A 4 -22.46 23.25 27.50
C ALA A 4 -22.70 24.08 26.23
N SER A 5 -22.85 23.39 25.10
CA SER A 5 -23.24 23.96 23.81
C SER A 5 -24.26 25.09 23.96
N TYR A 6 -23.98 26.25 23.37
CA TYR A 6 -24.94 27.36 23.34
C TYR A 6 -26.33 26.91 22.84
N GLN A 7 -26.36 26.02 21.85
CA GLN A 7 -27.59 25.50 21.25
C GLN A 7 -28.31 24.51 22.17
N ARG A 8 -27.59 23.68 22.92
CA ARG A 8 -28.19 22.78 23.92
C ARG A 8 -28.83 23.56 25.06
N VAL A 9 -28.16 24.61 25.54
CA VAL A 9 -28.70 25.53 26.53
C VAL A 9 -29.99 26.19 26.02
N ALA A 10 -30.00 26.58 24.74
CA ALA A 10 -31.21 27.11 24.11
C ALA A 10 -32.34 26.08 24.03
N LEU A 11 -32.04 24.84 23.60
CA LEU A 11 -33.03 23.76 23.58
C LEU A 11 -33.60 23.45 24.97
N PHE A 12 -32.76 23.48 26.01
CA PHE A 12 -33.19 23.33 27.39
C PHE A 12 -34.22 24.41 27.75
N ILE A 13 -33.91 25.68 27.46
CA ILE A 13 -34.79 26.81 27.73
C ILE A 13 -36.07 26.72 26.89
N PHE A 14 -36.00 26.27 25.65
CA PHE A 14 -37.18 26.08 24.81
C PHE A 14 -38.11 25.02 25.38
N PHE A 15 -37.58 23.87 25.80
CA PHE A 15 -38.39 22.82 26.42
C PHE A 15 -38.95 23.24 27.79
N ASP A 16 -38.17 23.93 28.62
CA ASP A 16 -38.67 24.53 29.87
C ASP A 16 -39.79 25.55 29.61
N SER A 17 -39.63 26.40 28.58
CA SER A 17 -40.65 27.37 28.18
C SER A 17 -41.93 26.70 27.69
N ILE A 18 -41.80 25.63 26.88
CA ILE A 18 -42.93 24.79 26.44
C ILE A 18 -43.67 24.22 27.65
N GLU A 19 -42.95 23.67 28.62
CA GLU A 19 -43.57 23.10 29.82
C GLU A 19 -44.30 24.15 30.67
N LYS A 20 -43.72 25.35 30.84
CA LYS A 20 -44.36 26.47 31.55
C LYS A 20 -45.63 26.96 30.85
N ASP A 21 -45.61 27.11 29.53
CA ASP A 21 -46.78 27.45 28.74
C ASP A 21 -47.85 26.35 28.87
N LEU A 22 -47.45 25.07 28.85
CA LEU A 22 -48.38 23.93 28.99
C LEU A 22 -49.08 23.92 30.36
N VAL A 23 -48.31 24.14 31.44
CA VAL A 23 -48.87 24.25 32.80
C VAL A 23 -49.84 25.42 32.89
N THR A 24 -49.53 26.55 32.25
CA THR A 24 -50.42 27.72 32.20
C THR A 24 -51.74 27.39 31.50
N HIS A 25 -51.70 26.65 30.39
CA HIS A 25 -52.92 26.18 29.71
C HIS A 25 -53.74 25.22 30.56
N ILE A 26 -53.09 24.25 31.20
CA ILE A 26 -53.76 23.31 32.12
C ILE A 26 -54.42 24.09 33.27
N ARG A 27 -53.73 25.08 33.84
CA ARG A 27 -54.30 25.98 34.85
C ARG A 27 -55.48 26.80 34.33
N SER A 28 -55.48 27.22 33.07
CA SER A 28 -56.62 27.96 32.49
C SER A 28 -57.92 27.14 32.44
N ALA A 29 -57.84 25.80 32.44
CA ALA A 29 -59.00 24.92 32.54
C ALA A 29 -59.59 24.80 33.96
N SER A 30 -58.87 25.26 34.99
CA SER A 30 -59.26 25.20 36.41
C SER A 30 -60.59 25.87 36.73
N GLY A 31 -60.98 26.91 35.97
CA GLY A 31 -62.27 27.59 36.18
C GLY A 31 -63.50 26.71 35.94
N ARG A 32 -63.32 25.46 35.47
CA ARG A 32 -64.38 24.49 35.17
C ARG A 32 -64.15 23.10 35.78
N ILE A 33 -63.10 22.91 36.60
CA ILE A 33 -62.72 21.63 37.21
C ILE A 33 -62.27 21.89 38.65
N THR A 34 -62.84 21.20 39.64
CA THR A 34 -62.32 21.16 41.01
C THR A 34 -61.19 20.12 41.11
N THR A 35 -60.19 20.39 41.96
CA THR A 35 -59.04 19.53 42.33
C THR A 35 -59.31 18.02 42.25
N GLY A 36 -58.39 17.22 41.70
CA GLY A 36 -58.53 15.76 41.53
C GLY A 36 -58.43 15.25 40.08
N PHE A 37 -57.74 15.96 39.18
CA PHE A 37 -57.61 15.56 37.77
C PHE A 37 -56.37 14.70 37.49
N LEU A 38 -55.41 14.65 38.40
CA LEU A 38 -54.28 13.73 38.33
C LEU A 38 -54.76 12.30 38.68
N SER A 39 -54.28 11.31 37.94
CA SER A 39 -54.47 9.90 38.31
C SER A 39 -53.67 9.55 39.56
N THR A 40 -54.02 8.46 40.23
CA THR A 40 -53.30 7.97 41.42
C THR A 40 -51.80 7.81 41.15
N GLN A 41 -51.43 7.25 40.00
CA GLN A 41 -50.04 7.06 39.59
C GLN A 41 -49.31 8.40 39.33
N GLU A 42 -49.95 9.35 38.65
CA GLU A 42 -49.35 10.67 38.39
C GLU A 42 -49.15 11.45 39.69
N ARG A 43 -50.13 11.38 40.60
CA ARG A 43 -50.04 12.01 41.91
C ARG A 43 -48.93 11.37 42.75
N GLU A 44 -48.84 10.04 42.83
CA GLU A 44 -47.74 9.35 43.52
C GLU A 44 -46.37 9.73 42.94
N LYS A 45 -46.22 9.71 41.60
CA LYS A 45 -44.99 10.10 40.90
C LYS A 45 -44.59 11.55 41.20
N ALA A 46 -45.54 12.48 41.18
CA ALA A 46 -45.29 13.90 41.47
C ALA A 46 -44.94 14.13 42.94
N THR A 47 -45.63 13.47 43.87
CA THR A 47 -45.39 13.58 45.32
C THR A 47 -44.02 13.00 45.70
N GLN A 48 -43.65 11.82 45.17
CA GLN A 48 -42.33 11.24 45.39
C GLN A 48 -41.19 12.12 44.88
N ARG A 49 -41.41 12.88 43.79
CA ARG A 49 -40.43 13.86 43.28
C ARG A 49 -40.40 15.13 44.11
N ALA A 50 -41.55 15.60 44.60
CA ALA A 50 -41.64 16.77 45.47
C ALA A 50 -40.96 16.53 46.84
N GLU A 51 -41.09 15.33 47.41
CA GLU A 51 -40.44 14.90 48.67
C GLU A 51 -38.91 14.89 48.58
N LYS A 52 -38.37 14.75 47.37
CA LYS A 52 -36.92 14.70 47.10
C LYS A 52 -36.30 16.08 46.79
N SER A 53 -37.08 17.16 46.73
CA SER A 53 -36.55 18.52 46.52
C SER A 53 -36.32 19.22 47.86
N ASP A 54 -35.26 20.02 47.99
CA ASP A 54 -34.87 20.79 49.20
C ASP A 54 -35.90 21.87 49.65
N GLU A 55 -37.11 21.90 49.09
CA GLU A 55 -38.17 22.82 49.51
C GLU A 55 -38.97 22.28 50.70
N PRO A 56 -39.32 23.13 51.70
CA PRO A 56 -40.04 22.70 52.89
C PRO A 56 -41.41 22.09 52.54
N TYR A 57 -41.60 20.84 52.97
CA TYR A 57 -42.77 20.02 52.69
C TYR A 57 -44.00 20.49 53.48
N THR A 58 -45.03 21.03 52.81
CA THR A 58 -46.36 21.26 53.39
C THR A 58 -47.37 20.26 52.81
N THR A 59 -48.19 19.69 53.70
CA THR A 59 -48.94 18.44 53.54
C THR A 59 -50.18 18.49 52.64
N ALA A 60 -50.28 19.44 51.72
CA ALA A 60 -51.36 19.46 50.71
C ALA A 60 -50.98 20.33 49.50
N LYS A 61 -50.11 19.83 48.61
CA LYS A 61 -49.95 20.45 47.29
C LYS A 61 -51.18 20.14 46.44
N ASP A 62 -51.85 21.18 45.96
CA ASP A 62 -52.92 21.07 44.96
C ASP A 62 -52.38 20.37 43.68
N ASP A 63 -53.23 19.69 42.92
CA ASP A 63 -52.85 19.02 41.68
C ASP A 63 -52.14 19.98 40.71
N PHE A 64 -52.50 21.27 40.76
CA PHE A 64 -51.86 22.33 39.96
C PHE A 64 -50.44 22.69 40.40
N GLU A 65 -50.03 22.40 41.63
CA GLU A 65 -48.65 22.53 42.09
C GLU A 65 -47.84 21.28 41.76
N LEU A 66 -48.47 20.11 41.85
CA LEU A 66 -47.86 18.82 41.48
C LEU A 66 -47.53 18.76 39.97
N LEU A 67 -48.21 19.53 39.12
CA LEU A 67 -47.89 19.65 37.69
C LEU A 67 -46.43 20.01 37.41
N TYR A 68 -45.77 20.81 38.26
CA TYR A 68 -44.38 21.20 38.04
C TYR A 68 -43.39 20.05 38.20
N GLN A 69 -43.77 18.99 38.92
CA GLN A 69 -42.95 17.81 39.21
C GLN A 69 -43.09 16.69 38.17
N LEU A 70 -44.04 16.83 37.25
CA LEU A 70 -44.31 15.88 36.18
C LEU A 70 -43.47 16.17 34.94
N ASP A 71 -43.20 15.16 34.12
CA ASP A 71 -42.43 15.33 32.89
C ASP A 71 -43.28 15.87 31.74
N LEU A 72 -42.65 16.25 30.61
CA LEU A 72 -43.35 16.78 29.44
C LEU A 72 -44.41 15.80 28.91
N GLY A 73 -44.14 14.49 28.93
CA GLY A 73 -45.07 13.47 28.45
C GLY A 73 -46.33 13.41 29.31
N ASP A 74 -46.16 13.38 30.63
CA ASP A 74 -47.26 13.44 31.60
C ASP A 74 -48.11 14.71 31.39
N LYS A 75 -47.46 15.87 31.27
CA LYS A 75 -48.13 17.16 31.07
C LYS A 75 -48.94 17.18 29.77
N VAL A 76 -48.40 16.64 28.67
CA VAL A 76 -49.13 16.53 27.39
C VAL A 76 -50.31 15.57 27.50
N ALA A 77 -50.16 14.44 28.19
CA ALA A 77 -51.25 13.50 28.43
C ALA A 77 -52.38 14.10 29.29
N ILE A 78 -52.03 14.86 30.32
CA ILE A 78 -52.98 15.61 31.16
C ILE A 78 -53.71 16.67 30.33
N ALA A 79 -53.00 17.51 29.58
CA ALA A 79 -53.60 18.51 28.71
C ALA A 79 -54.53 17.88 27.66
N GLN A 80 -54.18 16.71 27.14
CA GLN A 80 -55.01 15.96 26.20
C GLN A 80 -56.31 15.43 26.83
N ARG A 81 -56.27 14.99 28.10
CA ARG A 81 -57.48 14.60 28.86
C ARG A 81 -58.37 15.81 29.15
N LEU A 82 -57.78 16.95 29.50
CA LEU A 82 -58.49 18.16 29.90
C LEU A 82 -58.93 19.06 28.71
N LYS A 83 -58.57 18.70 27.48
CA LYS A 83 -58.78 19.54 26.28
C LYS A 83 -60.23 19.97 26.03
N GLN A 84 -61.23 19.27 26.56
CA GLN A 84 -62.64 19.65 26.44
C GLN A 84 -62.98 20.91 27.25
N HIS A 85 -62.18 21.24 28.27
CA HIS A 85 -62.34 22.41 29.11
C HIS A 85 -61.57 23.64 28.61
N PHE A 86 -60.71 23.47 27.60
CA PHE A 86 -60.04 24.57 26.91
C PHE A 86 -61.00 25.34 26.00
N SER A 87 -60.64 26.57 25.63
CA SER A 87 -61.35 27.32 24.59
C SER A 87 -61.30 26.59 23.25
N ASP A 88 -62.29 26.79 22.36
CA ASP A 88 -62.34 26.11 21.05
C ASP A 88 -61.08 26.37 20.21
N ALA A 89 -60.52 27.58 20.31
CA ALA A 89 -59.28 27.95 19.63
C ALA A 89 -58.06 27.17 20.19
N LEU A 90 -57.91 27.10 21.51
CA LEU A 90 -56.82 26.36 22.16
C LEU A 90 -56.96 24.85 21.95
N ARG A 91 -58.18 24.31 22.00
CA ARG A 91 -58.45 22.88 21.76
C ARG A 91 -58.07 22.46 20.34
N LYS A 92 -58.43 23.25 19.32
CA LYS A 92 -58.06 22.99 17.92
C LYS A 92 -56.54 23.05 17.73
N HIS A 93 -55.89 24.09 18.28
CA HIS A 93 -54.45 24.26 18.20
C HIS A 93 -53.69 23.12 18.90
N PHE A 94 -54.03 22.80 20.14
CA PHE A 94 -53.40 21.71 20.90
C PHE A 94 -53.59 20.35 20.20
N SER A 95 -54.79 20.06 19.70
CA SER A 95 -55.05 18.81 18.97
C SER A 95 -54.19 18.66 17.71
N ALA A 96 -53.86 19.77 17.04
CA ALA A 96 -52.98 19.76 15.88
C ALA A 96 -51.49 19.58 16.22
N LYS A 97 -51.07 19.92 17.46
CA LYS A 97 -49.66 19.89 17.89
C LYS A 97 -49.30 18.77 18.86
N ALA A 98 -50.29 18.10 19.46
CA ALA A 98 -50.09 17.07 20.48
C ALA A 98 -49.19 15.92 20.02
N ALA A 99 -49.32 15.45 18.77
CA ALA A 99 -48.48 14.39 18.23
C ALA A 99 -47.01 14.82 18.13
N SER A 100 -46.74 16.04 17.68
CA SER A 100 -45.38 16.60 17.59
C SER A 100 -44.76 16.83 18.98
N LEU A 101 -45.55 17.25 19.97
CA LEU A 101 -45.11 17.38 21.36
C LEU A 101 -44.74 16.02 21.97
N MET A 102 -45.55 14.98 21.75
CA MET A 102 -45.25 13.61 22.20
C MET A 102 -44.00 13.05 21.52
N ALA A 103 -43.85 13.26 20.21
CA ALA A 103 -42.66 12.82 19.46
C ALA A 103 -41.36 13.49 19.94
N ALA A 104 -41.45 14.68 20.55
CA ALA A 104 -40.30 15.40 21.08
C ALA A 104 -39.92 15.03 22.52
N VAL A 105 -40.71 14.20 23.22
CA VAL A 105 -40.40 13.76 24.60
C VAL A 105 -39.03 13.07 24.70
N PRO A 106 -38.64 12.13 23.80
CA PRO A 106 -37.31 11.53 23.83
C PRO A 106 -36.19 12.55 23.65
N VAL A 107 -36.40 13.54 22.77
CA VAL A 107 -35.43 14.61 22.49
C VAL A 107 -35.30 15.54 23.70
N ARG A 108 -36.43 15.94 24.30
CA ARG A 108 -36.47 16.72 25.54
C ARG A 108 -35.70 16.00 26.66
N ASN A 109 -35.96 14.73 26.87
CA ASN A 109 -35.26 13.95 27.89
C ASN A 109 -33.76 13.91 27.59
N SER A 110 -33.37 13.73 26.32
CA SER A 110 -31.97 13.77 25.92
C SER A 110 -31.31 15.12 26.23
N VAL A 111 -31.99 16.24 25.95
CA VAL A 111 -31.53 17.61 26.26
C VAL A 111 -31.37 17.82 27.77
N MET A 112 -32.38 17.47 28.57
CA MET A 112 -32.40 17.68 30.02
C MET A 112 -31.35 16.83 30.76
N HIS A 113 -30.97 15.67 30.22
CA HIS A 113 -30.07 14.71 30.88
C HIS A 113 -28.64 14.66 30.31
N GLY A 114 -28.18 15.70 29.62
CA GLY A 114 -26.79 15.71 29.11
C GLY A 114 -26.50 14.70 27.98
N ARG A 115 -27.51 14.01 27.41
CA ARG A 115 -27.32 12.93 26.42
C ARG A 115 -26.99 13.45 25.02
N PRO A 116 -26.17 12.74 24.23
CA PRO A 116 -25.83 13.17 22.87
C PRO A 116 -27.04 13.24 21.95
N LEU A 117 -27.10 14.30 21.15
CA LEU A 117 -28.14 14.48 20.14
C LEU A 117 -27.62 14.15 18.74
N THR A 118 -28.41 13.41 17.97
CA THR A 118 -28.19 13.26 16.53
C THR A 118 -28.51 14.56 15.78
N VAL A 119 -27.98 14.69 14.55
CA VAL A 119 -28.28 15.84 13.68
C VAL A 119 -29.81 16.00 13.45
N GLU A 120 -30.52 14.88 13.34
CA GLU A 120 -31.97 14.86 13.12
C GLU A 120 -32.77 15.29 14.35
N GLU A 121 -32.40 14.80 15.54
CA GLU A 121 -33.05 15.20 16.79
C GLU A 121 -32.88 16.68 17.07
N HIS A 122 -31.67 17.20 16.83
CA HIS A 122 -31.37 18.62 16.95
C HIS A 122 -32.23 19.45 15.99
N ALA A 123 -32.31 19.06 14.72
CA ALA A 123 -33.14 19.75 13.73
C ALA A 123 -34.63 19.69 14.08
N THR A 124 -35.10 18.56 14.62
CA THR A 124 -36.50 18.33 14.99
C THR A 124 -36.91 19.21 16.17
N ALA A 125 -36.07 19.34 17.20
CA ALA A 125 -36.36 20.17 18.36
C ALA A 125 -36.48 21.67 17.99
N PHE A 126 -35.55 22.19 17.19
CA PHE A 126 -35.64 23.57 16.70
C PHE A 126 -36.82 23.78 15.74
N ALA A 127 -37.14 22.78 14.90
CA ALA A 127 -38.31 22.85 14.02
C ALA A 127 -39.61 22.91 14.84
N LEU A 128 -39.73 22.10 15.90
CA LEU A 128 -40.88 22.14 16.81
C LEU A 128 -41.01 23.52 17.48
N ALA A 129 -39.93 24.04 18.05
CA ALA A 129 -39.96 25.34 18.73
C ALA A 129 -40.43 26.46 17.78
N ASN A 130 -39.87 26.53 16.57
CA ASN A 130 -40.27 27.49 15.56
C ASN A 130 -41.73 27.29 15.09
N ASP A 131 -42.19 26.05 14.97
CA ASP A 131 -43.54 25.74 14.53
C ASP A 131 -44.60 26.08 15.58
N LEU A 132 -44.31 25.89 16.88
CA LEU A 132 -45.20 26.29 17.97
C LEU A 132 -45.35 27.82 18.04
N VAL A 133 -44.26 28.57 17.82
CA VAL A 133 -44.25 30.04 17.91
C VAL A 133 -44.98 30.73 16.75
N LYS A 134 -45.23 30.05 15.62
CA LYS A 134 -46.13 30.59 14.56
C LYS A 134 -47.51 30.97 15.09
N SER A 135 -47.96 30.29 16.15
CA SER A 135 -49.18 30.64 16.88
C SER A 135 -48.82 31.24 18.26
N ASN A 136 -48.06 32.34 18.25
CA ASN A 136 -47.45 32.95 19.43
C ASN A 136 -48.42 33.24 20.59
N GLY A 137 -49.69 33.53 20.30
CA GLY A 137 -50.73 33.72 21.31
C GLY A 137 -50.96 32.53 22.24
N PHE A 138 -50.54 31.32 21.86
CA PHE A 138 -50.61 30.12 22.69
C PHE A 138 -49.28 29.74 23.35
N TRP A 139 -48.16 30.37 22.98
CA TRP A 139 -46.84 29.99 23.50
C TRP A 139 -46.01 31.24 23.85
N PRO A 140 -46.50 32.11 24.75
CA PRO A 140 -45.89 33.41 25.02
C PRO A 140 -44.51 33.30 25.68
N VAL A 141 -44.29 32.32 26.58
CA VAL A 141 -42.99 32.13 27.23
C VAL A 141 -41.97 31.61 26.21
N LEU A 142 -42.36 30.63 25.38
CA LEU A 142 -41.51 30.12 24.31
C LEU A 142 -41.19 31.20 23.26
N HIS A 143 -42.18 32.00 22.84
CA HIS A 143 -41.96 33.10 21.88
C HIS A 143 -40.92 34.08 22.40
N LYS A 144 -41.02 34.48 23.68
CA LYS A 144 -40.02 35.36 24.31
C LYS A 144 -38.63 34.72 24.33
N ALA A 145 -38.52 33.46 24.72
CA ALA A 145 -37.24 32.74 24.72
C ALA A 145 -36.60 32.65 23.32
N LEU A 146 -37.40 32.43 22.27
CA LEU A 146 -36.94 32.41 20.88
C LEU A 146 -36.53 33.79 20.36
N VAL A 147 -37.22 34.87 20.75
CA VAL A 147 -36.82 36.24 20.43
C VAL A 147 -35.52 36.60 21.13
N ASP A 148 -35.40 36.29 22.42
CA ASP A 148 -34.18 36.52 23.20
C ASP A 148 -33.00 35.73 22.58
N TYR A 149 -33.24 34.49 22.14
CA TYR A 149 -32.24 33.64 21.45
C TYR A 149 -31.76 34.26 20.14
N ASN A 150 -32.68 34.81 19.35
CA ASN A 150 -32.35 35.41 18.05
C ASN A 150 -31.70 36.81 18.17
N THR A 151 -31.82 37.48 19.32
CA THR A 151 -31.35 38.86 19.53
C THR A 151 -30.01 38.94 20.27
N ASP A 152 -29.87 38.20 21.37
CA ASP A 152 -28.61 38.10 22.12
C ASP A 152 -28.40 36.66 22.64
N PRO A 153 -27.75 35.83 21.83
CA PRO A 153 -27.35 34.50 22.20
C PRO A 153 -26.63 34.36 23.55
N GLU A 154 -25.63 35.18 23.79
CA GLU A 154 -24.72 35.02 24.93
C GLU A 154 -25.37 35.41 26.26
N ALA A 155 -26.38 36.29 26.23
CA ALA A 155 -27.16 36.65 27.41
C ALA A 155 -28.01 35.50 27.96
N ILE A 156 -28.56 34.65 27.08
CA ILE A 156 -29.32 33.45 27.45
C ILE A 156 -28.40 32.41 28.12
N THR A 157 -27.18 32.25 27.60
CA THR A 157 -26.24 31.25 28.13
C THR A 157 -25.84 31.58 29.56
N ARG A 158 -25.60 32.86 29.86
CA ARG A 158 -25.25 33.35 31.20
C ARG A 158 -26.35 33.13 32.24
N ARG A 159 -27.62 33.05 31.84
CA ARG A 159 -28.76 32.79 32.74
C ARG A 159 -28.93 31.31 33.12
N ALA A 160 -28.36 30.38 32.36
CA ALA A 160 -28.63 28.95 32.49
C ALA A 160 -27.50 28.15 33.17
N VAL A 161 -26.37 28.78 33.49
CA VAL A 161 -25.13 28.11 33.96
C VAL A 161 -25.32 27.33 35.27
N THR A 162 -26.41 27.54 36.01
CA THR A 162 -26.61 26.90 37.33
C THR A 162 -27.42 25.59 37.30
N PHE A 163 -27.95 25.13 36.15
CA PHE A 163 -28.99 24.08 36.13
C PHE A 163 -28.58 22.74 35.50
N LEU A 164 -27.45 22.67 34.78
CA LEU A 164 -27.01 21.45 34.09
C LEU A 164 -26.12 20.53 34.95
N GLU A 165 -25.87 20.89 36.21
CA GLU A 165 -24.97 20.17 37.12
C GLU A 165 -25.67 19.12 38.01
N GLN A 166 -26.99 18.91 37.89
CA GLN A 166 -27.69 17.90 38.70
C GLN A 166 -27.98 16.62 37.90
N PRO A 167 -27.33 15.48 38.23
CA PRO A 167 -27.69 14.18 37.67
C PRO A 167 -29.01 13.70 38.29
N THR A 168 -29.97 13.32 37.46
CA THR A 168 -31.21 12.66 37.89
C THR A 168 -30.99 11.15 38.05
N GLU A 169 -31.21 10.64 39.26
CA GLU A 169 -31.01 9.24 39.70
C GLU A 169 -32.06 8.23 39.20
N SER A 170 -32.09 7.90 37.91
CA SER A 170 -32.88 6.74 37.45
C SER A 170 -32.19 5.92 36.37
N GLY A 171 -30.90 5.65 36.53
CA GLY A 171 -30.09 4.82 35.63
C GLY A 171 -28.84 4.25 36.33
N ILE A 172 -28.15 3.34 35.64
CA ILE A 172 -26.82 2.84 36.04
C ILE A 172 -25.87 4.00 36.39
N PHE A 173 -25.04 3.82 37.43
CA PHE A 173 -24.05 4.83 37.81
C PHE A 173 -23.05 5.07 36.66
N HIS A 174 -22.89 6.33 36.25
CA HIS A 174 -21.90 6.67 35.23
C HIS A 174 -21.39 8.11 35.35
N ASN A 175 -20.15 8.35 34.90
CA ASN A 175 -19.53 9.68 34.80
C ASN A 175 -19.19 10.06 33.33
N LEU A 176 -19.90 9.47 32.36
CA LEU A 176 -19.68 9.74 30.94
C LEU A 176 -19.63 11.26 30.65
N PRO A 177 -18.67 11.71 29.83
CA PRO A 177 -18.49 13.13 29.56
C PRO A 177 -19.63 13.67 28.70
N LEU A 178 -19.96 14.94 28.92
CA LEU A 178 -20.86 15.66 28.01
C LEU A 178 -20.29 15.62 26.58
N PRO A 179 -21.10 15.26 25.58
CA PRO A 179 -20.66 15.18 24.19
C PRO A 179 -20.18 16.53 23.65
N ASP A 180 -18.91 16.63 23.28
CA ASP A 180 -18.30 17.85 22.71
C ASP A 180 -18.74 18.12 21.25
N TYR A 181 -19.60 17.26 20.70
CA TYR A 181 -20.18 17.33 19.36
C TYR A 181 -21.67 17.69 19.34
N ASP A 182 -22.29 17.93 20.50
CA ASP A 182 -23.73 18.26 20.59
C ASP A 182 -24.14 19.47 19.75
N ASP A 183 -23.30 20.51 19.68
CA ASP A 183 -23.53 21.73 18.87
C ASP A 183 -23.66 21.41 17.38
N THR A 184 -23.14 20.26 16.95
CA THR A 184 -22.95 19.93 15.53
C THR A 184 -23.77 18.70 15.11
N GLY A 185 -24.28 17.95 16.09
CA GLY A 185 -24.91 16.65 15.95
C GLY A 185 -23.90 15.53 15.66
N PHE A 186 -24.19 14.34 16.19
CA PHE A 186 -23.45 13.12 15.84
C PHE A 186 -23.92 12.58 14.48
N VAL A 187 -22.98 12.18 13.62
CA VAL A 187 -23.31 11.47 12.37
C VAL A 187 -23.31 9.96 12.65
N PRO A 188 -24.48 9.30 12.60
CA PRO A 188 -24.58 7.88 12.94
C PRO A 188 -23.71 7.01 12.04
N ARG A 189 -23.06 6.01 12.64
CA ARG A 189 -22.30 4.96 11.94
C ARG A 189 -22.80 3.59 12.44
N PRO A 190 -24.03 3.18 12.07
CA PRO A 190 -24.74 2.10 12.75
C PRO A 190 -23.97 0.77 12.78
N GLN A 191 -23.25 0.45 11.71
CA GLN A 191 -22.46 -0.78 11.61
C GLN A 191 -21.29 -0.77 12.62
N LEU A 192 -20.56 0.35 12.72
CA LEU A 192 -19.46 0.50 13.68
C LEU A 192 -19.96 0.56 15.12
N GLU A 193 -21.07 1.25 15.36
CA GLU A 193 -21.70 1.33 16.69
C GLU A 193 -22.17 -0.06 17.17
N GLN A 194 -22.81 -0.83 16.29
CA GLN A 194 -23.22 -2.20 16.58
C GLN A 194 -22.02 -3.13 16.80
N GLU A 195 -20.98 -3.00 15.98
CA GLU A 195 -19.74 -3.76 16.14
C GLU A 195 -19.08 -3.50 17.50
N LEU A 196 -18.94 -2.22 17.87
CA LEU A 196 -18.36 -1.82 19.16
C LEU A 196 -19.18 -2.36 20.32
N LYS A 197 -20.51 -2.18 20.31
CA LYS A 197 -21.40 -2.74 21.35
C LYS A 197 -21.28 -4.26 21.45
N LYS A 198 -21.27 -4.95 20.31
CA LYS A 198 -21.12 -6.42 20.27
C LYS A 198 -19.81 -6.86 20.91
N LYS A 199 -18.69 -6.16 20.64
CA LYS A 199 -17.39 -6.48 21.24
C LYS A 199 -17.35 -6.14 22.72
N ILE A 200 -17.92 -5.00 23.13
CA ILE A 200 -18.07 -4.62 24.55
C ILE A 200 -18.86 -5.68 25.31
N LEU A 201 -19.94 -6.22 24.73
CA LEU A 201 -20.77 -7.25 25.37
C LEU A 201 -20.22 -8.68 25.21
N SER A 202 -19.13 -8.88 24.47
CA SER A 202 -18.51 -10.20 24.26
C SER A 202 -17.76 -10.72 25.48
N ARG A 203 -17.25 -11.95 25.44
CA ARG A 203 -16.46 -12.50 26.55
C ARG A 203 -15.05 -11.89 26.71
N HIS A 204 -14.57 -11.12 25.72
CA HIS A 204 -13.26 -10.51 25.81
C HIS A 204 -13.29 -9.31 26.78
N PRO A 205 -12.34 -9.23 27.74
CA PRO A 205 -12.35 -8.19 28.77
C PRO A 205 -11.91 -6.82 28.25
N VAL A 206 -11.16 -6.76 27.14
CA VAL A 206 -10.57 -5.53 26.62
C VAL A 206 -10.96 -5.32 25.18
N VAL A 207 -11.47 -4.11 24.88
CA VAL A 207 -11.80 -3.67 23.54
C VAL A 207 -11.10 -2.34 23.25
N THR A 208 -10.33 -2.25 22.16
CA THR A 208 -9.70 -1.00 21.73
C THR A 208 -10.38 -0.45 20.50
N VAL A 209 -10.90 0.77 20.61
CA VAL A 209 -11.32 1.59 19.47
C VAL A 209 -10.06 2.22 18.87
N LEU A 210 -9.65 1.68 17.72
CA LEU A 210 -8.40 2.01 17.04
C LEU A 210 -8.65 2.96 15.87
N GLY A 211 -7.70 3.83 15.57
CA GLY A 211 -7.78 4.71 14.40
C GLY A 211 -6.93 5.96 14.53
N ASP A 212 -6.74 6.65 13.42
CA ASP A 212 -5.90 7.84 13.36
C ASP A 212 -6.49 9.02 14.19
N GLY A 213 -5.65 10.04 14.45
CA GLY A 213 -6.06 11.28 15.11
C GLY A 213 -7.20 11.99 14.37
N GLY A 214 -8.23 12.42 15.09
CA GLY A 214 -9.34 13.19 14.53
C GLY A 214 -10.43 12.39 13.78
N ASN A 215 -10.35 11.05 13.72
CA ASN A 215 -11.37 10.20 13.07
C ASN A 215 -12.68 10.04 13.85
N GLY A 216 -12.76 10.56 15.08
CA GLY A 216 -13.98 10.48 15.91
C GLY A 216 -14.08 9.24 16.81
N LYS A 217 -12.95 8.61 17.18
CA LYS A 217 -12.92 7.48 18.12
C LYS A 217 -13.64 7.78 19.43
N THR A 218 -13.25 8.87 20.09
CA THR A 218 -13.88 9.33 21.34
C THR A 218 -15.38 9.53 21.17
N ALA A 219 -15.80 10.18 20.09
CA ALA A 219 -17.22 10.42 19.82
C ALA A 219 -18.01 9.12 19.60
N LEU A 220 -17.45 8.18 18.85
CA LEU A 220 -18.04 6.85 18.65
C LEU A 220 -18.17 6.09 19.97
N THR A 221 -17.13 6.10 20.81
CA THR A 221 -17.14 5.42 22.10
C THR A 221 -18.17 6.04 23.03
N VAL A 222 -18.17 7.37 23.21
CA VAL A 222 -19.14 8.07 24.06
C VAL A 222 -20.57 7.78 23.59
N GLN A 223 -20.83 7.83 22.27
CA GLN A 223 -22.14 7.49 21.72
C GLN A 223 -22.56 6.04 22.03
N ALA A 224 -21.66 5.08 21.86
CA ALA A 224 -21.94 3.68 22.15
C ALA A 224 -22.23 3.44 23.63
N LEU A 225 -21.48 4.08 24.53
CA LEU A 225 -21.66 3.99 25.98
C LEU A 225 -22.97 4.62 26.45
N TYR A 226 -23.31 5.82 25.97
CA TYR A 226 -24.63 6.42 26.24
C TYR A 226 -25.76 5.54 25.72
N SER A 227 -25.58 4.90 24.58
CA SER A 227 -26.59 3.97 24.08
C SER A 227 -26.73 2.71 24.92
N LEU A 228 -25.67 2.21 25.56
CA LEU A 228 -25.74 1.11 26.53
C LEU A 228 -26.50 1.54 27.78
N VAL A 229 -26.15 2.70 28.37
CA VAL A 229 -26.87 3.30 29.51
C VAL A 229 -28.37 3.40 29.22
N ASN A 230 -28.73 3.82 28.01
CA ASN A 230 -30.13 4.04 27.63
C ASN A 230 -30.91 2.75 27.33
N SER A 231 -30.28 1.75 26.71
CA SER A 231 -31.00 0.52 26.35
C SER A 231 -31.15 -0.43 27.54
N GLY A 232 -30.23 -0.37 28.50
CA GLY A 232 -30.20 -1.29 29.64
C GLY A 232 -29.85 -2.73 29.24
N ASP A 233 -29.39 -2.96 28.00
CA ASP A 233 -29.03 -4.28 27.47
C ASP A 233 -27.61 -4.69 27.93
N HIS A 234 -27.31 -4.48 29.22
CA HIS A 234 -26.05 -4.84 29.85
C HIS A 234 -26.25 -5.18 31.32
N ASP A 235 -25.28 -5.89 31.90
CA ASP A 235 -25.28 -6.30 33.30
C ASP A 235 -24.19 -5.61 34.15
N PHE A 236 -23.67 -4.47 33.66
CA PHE A 236 -22.72 -3.65 34.42
C PHE A 236 -23.39 -2.94 35.61
N ASP A 237 -22.63 -2.77 36.68
CA ASP A 237 -23.00 -2.00 37.88
C ASP A 237 -22.67 -0.51 37.71
N ALA A 238 -21.61 -0.20 36.94
CA ALA A 238 -21.16 1.15 36.67
C ALA A 238 -20.48 1.28 35.30
N ILE A 239 -20.59 2.46 34.68
CA ILE A 239 -19.83 2.84 33.48
C ILE A 239 -18.95 4.05 33.79
N VAL A 240 -17.65 3.83 33.82
CA VAL A 240 -16.66 4.82 34.25
C VAL A 240 -15.87 5.32 33.04
N TRP A 241 -15.59 6.61 32.97
CA TRP A 241 -14.84 7.27 31.92
C TRP A 241 -13.70 8.08 32.51
N VAL A 242 -12.49 7.89 31.99
CA VAL A 242 -11.30 8.69 32.29
C VAL A 242 -10.63 9.13 30.98
N SER A 243 -10.15 10.36 30.92
CA SER A 243 -9.52 10.92 29.71
C SER A 243 -8.10 11.35 29.97
N ALA A 244 -7.15 10.79 29.22
CA ALA A 244 -5.75 11.20 29.18
C ALA A 244 -5.51 12.26 28.09
N LYS A 245 -6.43 13.21 27.91
CA LYS A 245 -6.26 14.31 26.95
C LYS A 245 -5.35 15.38 27.55
N THR A 246 -4.29 15.74 26.82
CA THR A 246 -3.31 16.76 27.25
C THR A 246 -3.51 18.13 26.62
N SER A 247 -4.27 18.22 25.53
CA SER A 247 -4.48 19.45 24.79
C SER A 247 -5.81 19.47 24.03
N LYS A 248 -6.24 20.66 23.64
CA LYS A 248 -7.42 20.91 22.81
C LYS A 248 -7.08 21.82 21.64
N LEU A 249 -7.62 21.52 20.46
CA LEU A 249 -7.46 22.33 19.26
C LEU A 249 -8.46 23.50 19.25
N THR A 250 -7.96 24.71 19.04
CA THR A 250 -8.77 25.91 18.75
C THR A 250 -8.50 26.44 17.34
N VAL A 251 -9.16 27.52 16.93
CA VAL A 251 -8.93 28.14 15.61
C VAL A 251 -7.53 28.75 15.50
N GLY A 252 -7.03 29.33 16.60
CA GLY A 252 -5.79 30.13 16.62
C GLY A 252 -4.60 29.46 17.31
N GLU A 253 -4.83 28.46 18.17
CA GLU A 253 -3.76 27.82 18.93
C GLU A 253 -4.14 26.41 19.44
N ILE A 254 -3.11 25.66 19.87
CA ILE A 254 -3.28 24.42 20.63
C ILE A 254 -3.17 24.77 22.11
N GLN A 255 -4.27 24.65 22.84
CA GLN A 255 -4.31 24.95 24.28
C GLN A 255 -3.99 23.69 25.08
N ARG A 256 -3.07 23.78 26.04
CA ARG A 256 -2.81 22.68 26.98
C ARG A 256 -3.92 22.63 28.03
N ILE A 257 -4.32 21.43 28.43
CA ILE A 257 -5.31 21.22 29.48
C ILE A 257 -4.57 21.29 30.82
N GLU A 258 -4.97 22.23 31.68
CA GLU A 258 -4.45 22.33 33.04
C GLU A 258 -4.79 21.06 33.84
N HIS A 259 -3.82 20.52 34.58
CA HIS A 259 -3.95 19.26 35.34
C HIS A 259 -4.26 18.01 34.49
N ALA A 260 -3.85 17.99 33.22
CA ALA A 260 -4.00 16.80 32.38
C ALA A 260 -3.26 15.57 32.97
N ILE A 261 -3.90 14.40 32.84
CA ILE A 261 -3.29 13.13 33.22
C ILE A 261 -2.20 12.79 32.19
N THR A 262 -0.94 12.72 32.65
CA THR A 262 0.22 12.41 31.80
C THR A 262 0.96 11.15 32.23
N THR A 263 0.49 10.45 33.26
CA THR A 263 1.11 9.22 33.77
C THR A 263 0.06 8.13 33.97
N SER A 264 0.47 6.88 33.89
CA SER A 264 -0.37 5.71 34.19
C SER A 264 -0.89 5.73 35.64
N MET A 265 -0.05 6.13 36.60
CA MET A 265 -0.46 6.28 37.99
C MET A 265 -1.53 7.35 38.19
N GLY A 266 -1.38 8.53 37.56
CA GLY A 266 -2.39 9.58 37.63
C GLY A 266 -3.72 9.15 37.02
N LEU A 267 -3.69 8.27 36.01
CA LEU A 267 -4.91 7.68 35.45
C LEU A 267 -5.61 6.78 36.48
N PHE A 268 -4.87 5.92 37.17
CA PHE A 268 -5.46 5.07 38.22
C PHE A 268 -5.96 5.88 39.41
N GLU A 269 -5.28 6.96 39.80
CA GLU A 269 -5.73 7.88 40.85
C GLU A 269 -7.09 8.52 40.49
N GLU A 270 -7.26 8.96 39.24
CA GLU A 270 -8.53 9.51 38.77
C GLU A 270 -9.65 8.47 38.82
N VAL A 271 -9.37 7.20 38.44
CA VAL A 271 -10.37 6.12 38.53
C VAL A 271 -10.79 5.88 39.98
N VAL A 272 -9.83 5.83 40.91
CA VAL A 272 -10.12 5.62 42.34
C VAL A 272 -10.92 6.78 42.92
N GLY A 273 -10.54 8.03 42.61
CA GLY A 273 -11.19 9.23 43.11
C GLY A 273 -12.67 9.39 42.72
N ILE A 274 -13.14 8.65 41.70
CA ILE A 274 -14.57 8.60 41.33
C ILE A 274 -15.39 7.83 42.37
N PHE A 275 -14.80 6.83 43.02
CA PHE A 275 -15.48 5.97 43.98
C PHE A 275 -15.16 6.33 45.43
N GLU A 276 -13.88 6.59 45.74
CA GLU A 276 -13.39 6.74 47.11
C GLU A 276 -12.18 7.68 47.17
N ASP A 277 -12.07 8.42 48.27
CA ASP A 277 -10.92 9.31 48.56
C ASP A 277 -9.89 8.56 49.42
N ASP A 278 -9.14 7.64 48.80
CA ASP A 278 -8.08 6.82 49.44
C ASP A 278 -6.71 7.07 48.77
N LYS A 279 -5.65 7.17 49.59
CA LYS A 279 -4.26 7.43 49.18
C LYS A 279 -3.38 6.17 49.12
N SER A 280 -3.99 4.99 49.22
CA SER A 280 -3.31 3.70 49.04
C SER A 280 -2.87 3.47 47.58
N ASN A 281 -2.21 2.34 47.26
CA ASN A 281 -1.69 2.09 45.90
C ASN A 281 -2.85 2.08 44.86
N PRO A 282 -2.91 3.07 43.95
CA PRO A 282 -4.06 3.26 43.05
C PRO A 282 -4.35 2.05 42.14
N MET A 283 -3.31 1.43 41.57
CA MET A 283 -3.48 0.30 40.64
C MET A 283 -4.12 -0.92 41.32
N SER A 284 -3.66 -1.24 42.54
CA SER A 284 -4.22 -2.35 43.32
C SER A 284 -5.68 -2.11 43.69
N ARG A 285 -6.04 -0.86 43.99
CA ARG A 285 -7.42 -0.49 44.32
C ARG A 285 -8.33 -0.57 43.10
N VAL A 286 -7.88 -0.08 41.94
CA VAL A 286 -8.63 -0.24 40.68
C VAL A 286 -8.88 -1.72 40.40
N ARG A 287 -7.88 -2.59 40.54
CA ARG A 287 -8.07 -4.05 40.38
C ARG A 287 -9.12 -4.60 41.34
N GLN A 288 -9.05 -4.25 42.62
CA GLN A 288 -10.02 -4.68 43.62
C GLN A 288 -11.45 -4.17 43.32
N LEU A 289 -11.58 -2.94 42.81
CA LEU A 289 -12.87 -2.38 42.37
C LEU A 289 -13.46 -3.16 41.20
N LEU A 290 -12.62 -3.49 40.21
CA LEU A 290 -13.02 -4.28 39.03
C LEU A 290 -13.32 -5.75 39.34
N GLU A 291 -12.68 -6.31 40.39
CA GLU A 291 -12.93 -7.68 40.85
C GLU A 291 -14.27 -7.80 41.59
N ASN A 292 -14.58 -6.82 42.45
CA ASN A 292 -15.76 -6.85 43.31
C ASN A 292 -17.04 -6.36 42.61
N ASN A 293 -16.93 -5.63 41.51
CA ASN A 293 -18.05 -5.04 40.79
C ASN A 293 -17.93 -5.30 39.29
N LYS A 294 -19.04 -5.28 38.56
CA LYS A 294 -19.08 -5.36 37.10
C LYS A 294 -18.97 -3.97 36.49
N ILE A 295 -17.75 -3.45 36.37
CA ILE A 295 -17.53 -2.09 35.87
C ILE A 295 -17.11 -2.13 34.40
N LEU A 296 -17.69 -1.24 33.59
CA LEU A 296 -17.19 -0.91 32.27
C LEU A 296 -16.32 0.35 32.35
N LEU A 297 -15.00 0.19 32.31
CA LEU A 297 -14.04 1.28 32.40
C LEU A 297 -13.60 1.72 31.00
N ALA A 298 -13.91 2.95 30.62
CA ALA A 298 -13.50 3.58 29.37
C ALA A 298 -12.31 4.53 29.60
N ILE A 299 -11.20 4.30 28.91
CA ILE A 299 -10.00 5.14 28.95
C ILE A 299 -9.77 5.78 27.58
N ASP A 300 -9.85 7.10 27.54
CA ASP A 300 -9.72 7.89 26.32
C ASP A 300 -8.30 8.43 26.11
N ASN A 301 -7.81 8.39 24.86
CA ASN A 301 -6.52 8.94 24.42
C ASN A 301 -5.31 8.27 25.10
N LEU A 302 -5.34 6.93 25.17
CA LEU A 302 -4.39 6.12 25.92
C LEU A 302 -2.93 6.28 25.46
N GLU A 303 -2.69 6.63 24.20
CA GLU A 303 -1.33 6.77 23.64
C GLU A 303 -0.42 7.75 24.40
N THR A 304 -0.98 8.64 25.21
CA THR A 304 -0.23 9.63 26.02
C THR A 304 0.29 9.10 27.35
N VAL A 305 -0.28 7.99 27.84
CA VAL A 305 0.03 7.39 29.16
C VAL A 305 0.39 5.91 29.06
N LEU A 306 0.60 5.40 27.84
CA LEU A 306 0.84 3.99 27.57
C LEU A 306 2.27 3.59 27.96
N ASP A 307 2.39 2.86 29.06
CA ASP A 307 3.62 2.24 29.57
C ASP A 307 3.40 0.75 29.89
N ASP A 308 4.43 0.09 30.43
CA ASP A 308 4.37 -1.33 30.80
C ASP A 308 3.32 -1.59 31.91
N THR A 309 3.10 -0.64 32.81
CA THR A 309 2.09 -0.75 33.87
C THR A 309 0.66 -0.83 33.31
N ILE A 310 0.34 -0.01 32.30
CA ILE A 310 -0.94 -0.11 31.58
C ILE A 310 -1.06 -1.44 30.84
N ARG A 311 0.02 -1.93 30.21
CA ARG A 311 0.00 -3.23 29.51
C ARG A 311 -0.26 -4.38 30.47
N ASP A 312 0.41 -4.38 31.62
CA ASP A 312 0.23 -5.38 32.67
C ASP A 312 -1.20 -5.35 33.23
N PHE A 313 -1.76 -4.16 33.42
CA PHE A 313 -3.16 -4.00 33.83
C PHE A 313 -4.13 -4.59 32.80
N VAL A 314 -3.98 -4.22 31.52
CA VAL A 314 -4.87 -4.64 30.43
C VAL A 314 -4.76 -6.15 30.14
N SER A 315 -3.59 -6.76 30.39
CA SER A 315 -3.37 -8.19 30.17
C SER A 315 -4.20 -9.11 31.08
N ASP A 316 -4.58 -8.62 32.26
CA ASP A 316 -5.30 -9.38 33.28
C ASP A 316 -6.27 -8.46 34.03
N ILE A 317 -7.44 -8.29 33.41
CA ILE A 317 -8.59 -7.58 33.98
C ILE A 317 -9.38 -8.54 34.87
N PRO A 318 -9.49 -8.24 36.18
CA PRO A 318 -10.13 -9.16 37.12
C PRO A 318 -11.66 -9.17 36.98
N GLY A 319 -12.27 -10.28 37.42
CA GLY A 319 -13.72 -10.41 37.55
C GLY A 319 -14.47 -10.45 36.21
N GLN A 320 -15.64 -9.81 36.19
CA GLN A 320 -16.50 -9.68 35.00
C GLN A 320 -16.49 -8.25 34.42
N SER A 321 -15.59 -7.42 34.94
CA SER A 321 -15.37 -6.06 34.47
C SER A 321 -14.76 -6.03 33.08
N LYS A 322 -14.92 -4.90 32.39
CA LYS A 322 -14.39 -4.70 31.04
C LYS A 322 -13.75 -3.35 30.87
N VAL A 323 -12.81 -3.28 29.95
CA VAL A 323 -12.08 -2.06 29.62
C VAL A 323 -12.25 -1.71 28.15
N VAL A 324 -12.62 -0.46 27.88
CA VAL A 324 -12.71 0.10 26.53
C VAL A 324 -11.68 1.19 26.37
N LEU A 325 -10.79 1.05 25.39
CA LEU A 325 -9.68 1.97 25.18
C LEU A 325 -9.92 2.75 23.89
N THR A 326 -9.72 4.07 23.89
CA THR A 326 -9.51 4.79 22.63
C THR A 326 -8.01 5.03 22.46
N SER A 327 -7.47 4.59 21.34
CA SER A 327 -6.03 4.66 21.10
C SER A 327 -5.72 4.79 19.61
N ARG A 328 -4.53 5.30 19.31
CA ARG A 328 -3.94 5.25 17.95
C ARG A 328 -3.15 3.98 17.71
N ILE A 329 -2.87 3.23 18.77
CA ILE A 329 -1.96 2.08 18.78
C ILE A 329 -2.63 0.92 19.51
N PRO A 330 -2.55 -0.32 19.00
CA PRO A 330 -3.04 -1.48 19.74
C PRO A 330 -2.23 -1.72 21.02
N VAL A 331 -2.89 -2.20 22.06
CA VAL A 331 -2.28 -2.45 23.37
C VAL A 331 -1.75 -3.88 23.49
N GLY A 332 -2.33 -4.81 22.72
CA GLY A 332 -1.96 -6.23 22.65
C GLY A 332 -2.91 -7.09 23.47
N GLY A 333 -3.44 -8.17 22.89
CA GLY A 333 -4.41 -9.08 23.55
C GLY A 333 -5.87 -8.60 23.54
N ASP A 334 -6.12 -7.41 22.99
CA ASP A 334 -7.41 -6.75 22.92
C ASP A 334 -8.19 -7.03 21.62
N LEU A 335 -9.52 -6.95 21.67
CA LEU A 335 -10.34 -6.88 20.45
C LEU A 335 -10.34 -5.46 19.88
N THR A 336 -9.96 -5.29 18.62
CA THR A 336 -9.88 -3.96 17.99
C THR A 336 -11.14 -3.60 17.21
N VAL A 337 -11.55 -2.33 17.21
CA VAL A 337 -12.57 -1.75 16.32
C VAL A 337 -11.93 -0.61 15.54
N ASP A 338 -11.77 -0.76 14.24
CA ASP A 338 -11.09 0.21 13.39
C ASP A 338 -12.01 1.36 12.94
N VAL A 339 -11.73 2.56 13.42
CA VAL A 339 -12.44 3.79 13.06
C VAL A 339 -11.72 4.50 11.92
N LYS A 340 -12.22 4.27 10.71
CA LYS A 340 -11.79 4.95 9.49
C LYS A 340 -12.33 6.39 9.42
N PRO A 341 -11.72 7.28 8.61
CA PRO A 341 -12.32 8.59 8.29
C PRO A 341 -13.75 8.46 7.76
N LEU A 342 -14.47 9.58 7.71
CA LEU A 342 -15.81 9.59 7.11
C LEU A 342 -15.71 9.28 5.62
N THR A 343 -16.72 8.59 5.09
CA THR A 343 -16.94 8.46 3.64
C THR A 343 -17.25 9.83 3.02
N ASP A 344 -17.21 9.94 1.69
CA ASP A 344 -17.56 11.20 1.02
C ASP A 344 -18.98 11.67 1.36
N ASN A 345 -19.92 10.72 1.47
CA ASN A 345 -21.30 11.02 1.84
C ASN A 345 -21.42 11.41 3.32
N GLU A 346 -20.84 10.64 4.24
CA GLU A 346 -20.82 10.97 5.67
C GLU A 346 -20.15 12.33 5.92
N GLY A 347 -19.04 12.61 5.23
CA GLY A 347 -18.29 13.86 5.32
C GLY A 347 -19.07 15.06 4.78
N GLU A 348 -19.78 14.90 3.67
CA GLU A 348 -20.69 15.94 3.16
C GLU A 348 -21.82 16.23 4.14
N ILE A 349 -22.50 15.18 4.64
CA ILE A 349 -23.59 15.30 5.61
C ILE A 349 -23.10 16.05 6.86
N TYR A 350 -21.95 15.64 7.40
CA TYR A 350 -21.35 16.28 8.57
C TYR A 350 -21.01 17.74 8.30
N LEU A 351 -20.37 18.04 7.16
CA LEU A 351 -19.98 19.40 6.81
C LEU A 351 -21.21 20.31 6.61
N ARG A 352 -22.28 19.82 6.00
CA ARG A 352 -23.55 20.56 5.88
C ARG A 352 -24.20 20.81 7.23
N ALA A 353 -24.17 19.82 8.13
CA ALA A 353 -24.66 19.98 9.50
C ALA A 353 -23.88 21.08 10.25
N LEU A 354 -22.55 21.08 10.14
CA LEU A 354 -21.68 22.14 10.68
C LEU A 354 -22.00 23.52 10.09
N ILE A 355 -22.10 23.62 8.77
CA ILE A 355 -22.42 24.89 8.07
C ILE A 355 -23.77 25.45 8.55
N LYS A 356 -24.77 24.58 8.70
CA LYS A 356 -26.10 24.96 9.18
C LYS A 356 -26.07 25.38 10.65
N SER A 357 -25.44 24.58 11.52
CA SER A 357 -25.34 24.89 12.95
C SER A 357 -24.64 26.23 13.20
N TYR A 358 -23.54 26.47 12.49
CA TYR A 358 -22.77 27.70 12.61
C TYR A 358 -23.27 28.86 11.73
N SER A 359 -24.38 28.67 11.01
CA SER A 359 -24.98 29.70 10.14
C SER A 359 -24.01 30.32 9.11
N ILE A 360 -23.13 29.51 8.52
CA ILE A 360 -22.08 29.96 7.61
C ILE A 360 -22.64 30.21 6.20
N LYS A 361 -23.08 31.45 5.93
CA LYS A 361 -23.71 31.85 4.66
C LYS A 361 -22.82 31.64 3.42
N THR A 362 -21.51 31.85 3.57
CA THR A 362 -20.55 31.73 2.46
C THR A 362 -20.40 30.30 1.94
N LEU A 363 -20.65 29.30 2.79
CA LEU A 363 -20.55 27.88 2.42
C LEU A 363 -21.92 27.25 2.12
N SER A 364 -23.02 27.81 2.63
CA SER A 364 -24.36 27.24 2.47
C SER A 364 -24.85 27.18 1.02
N SER A 365 -24.35 28.07 0.15
CA SER A 365 -24.71 28.12 -1.27
C SER A 365 -23.87 27.22 -2.18
N LEU A 366 -22.84 26.57 -1.65
CA LEU A 366 -21.90 25.77 -2.45
C LEU A 366 -22.51 24.43 -2.87
N LYS A 367 -22.08 23.94 -4.03
CA LYS A 367 -22.53 22.66 -4.59
C LYS A 367 -21.92 21.48 -3.81
N PRO A 368 -22.56 20.29 -3.82
CA PRO A 368 -22.02 19.07 -3.20
C PRO A 368 -20.55 18.80 -3.55
N ASP A 369 -20.18 18.94 -4.83
CA ASP A 369 -18.82 18.65 -5.30
C ASP A 369 -17.76 19.59 -4.71
N GLU A 370 -18.09 20.86 -4.49
CA GLU A 370 -17.19 21.84 -3.87
C GLU A 370 -16.99 21.54 -2.37
N LEU A 371 -18.05 21.16 -1.67
CA LEU A 371 -17.98 20.74 -0.27
C LEU A 371 -17.19 19.44 -0.12
N ARG A 372 -17.39 18.47 -1.03
CA ARG A 372 -16.58 17.25 -1.11
C ARG A 372 -15.12 17.55 -1.41
N HIS A 373 -14.84 18.56 -2.23
CA HIS A 373 -13.47 19.01 -2.48
C HIS A 373 -12.80 19.50 -1.19
N PHE A 374 -13.45 20.37 -0.40
CA PHE A 374 -12.89 20.79 0.89
C PHE A 374 -12.76 19.63 1.88
N ALA A 375 -13.77 18.74 1.94
CA ALA A 375 -13.73 17.59 2.83
C ALA A 375 -12.60 16.61 2.49
N SER A 376 -12.40 16.32 1.21
CA SER A 376 -11.33 15.43 0.74
C SER A 376 -9.93 15.97 1.05
N ARG A 377 -9.73 17.28 0.93
CA ARG A 377 -8.47 17.95 1.29
C ARG A 377 -8.15 17.91 2.79
N LEU A 378 -9.18 17.75 3.63
CA LEU A 378 -9.08 17.54 5.07
C LEU A 378 -9.26 16.05 5.44
N GLU A 379 -9.10 15.18 4.45
CA GLU A 379 -9.22 13.71 4.53
C GLU A 379 -10.52 13.20 5.15
N ARG A 380 -11.57 14.01 5.16
CA ARG A 380 -12.89 13.68 5.73
C ARG A 380 -12.79 13.31 7.22
N ARG A 381 -11.85 13.93 7.93
CA ARG A 381 -11.67 13.76 9.38
C ARG A 381 -12.62 14.71 10.12
N PRO A 382 -13.55 14.22 10.96
CA PRO A 382 -14.52 15.05 11.67
C PRO A 382 -13.89 16.26 12.39
N LEU A 383 -12.79 16.05 13.11
CA LEU A 383 -12.09 17.12 13.83
C LEU A 383 -11.64 18.26 12.91
N LEU A 384 -11.12 17.92 11.74
CA LEU A 384 -10.61 18.90 10.77
C LEU A 384 -11.74 19.63 10.06
N LEU A 385 -12.85 18.94 9.78
CA LEU A 385 -14.06 19.56 9.21
C LEU A 385 -14.66 20.58 10.19
N LYS A 386 -14.71 20.24 11.48
CA LYS A 386 -15.15 21.16 12.54
C LYS A 386 -14.22 22.36 12.64
N TRP A 387 -12.90 22.13 12.71
CA TRP A 387 -11.89 23.20 12.73
C TRP A 387 -11.98 24.12 11.51
N PHE A 388 -12.21 23.55 10.31
CA PHE A 388 -12.41 24.31 9.08
C PHE A 388 -13.60 25.27 9.18
N CYS A 389 -14.76 24.79 9.62
CA CYS A 389 -15.93 25.64 9.81
C CYS A 389 -15.67 26.75 10.85
N MET A 390 -15.00 26.42 11.97
CA MET A 390 -14.64 27.42 12.97
C MET A 390 -13.69 28.49 12.42
N GLY A 391 -12.73 28.11 11.56
CA GLY A 391 -11.85 29.06 10.87
C GLY A 391 -12.60 30.00 9.92
N VAL A 392 -13.61 29.49 9.19
CA VAL A 392 -14.43 30.31 8.31
C VAL A 392 -15.29 31.31 9.11
N ILE A 393 -15.83 30.89 10.25
CA ILE A 393 -16.54 31.80 11.18
C ILE A 393 -15.61 32.89 11.70
N ALA A 394 -14.35 32.56 12.00
CA ALA A 394 -13.33 33.52 12.42
C ALA A 394 -12.85 34.47 11.29
N GLY A 395 -13.49 34.42 10.11
CA GLY A 395 -13.21 35.31 8.99
C GLY A 395 -12.10 34.85 8.05
N LEU A 396 -11.59 33.62 8.21
CA LEU A 396 -10.57 33.07 7.32
C LEU A 396 -11.19 32.54 6.02
N PRO A 397 -10.59 32.81 4.84
CA PRO A 397 -11.05 32.22 3.59
C PRO A 397 -10.95 30.70 3.59
N ALA A 398 -12.01 30.01 3.17
CA ALA A 398 -12.07 28.54 3.12
C ALA A 398 -10.88 27.92 2.35
N SER A 399 -10.50 28.50 1.22
CA SER A 399 -9.35 28.06 0.43
C SER A 399 -8.02 28.18 1.19
N LYS A 400 -7.84 29.23 1.99
CA LYS A 400 -6.62 29.45 2.79
C LYS A 400 -6.47 28.40 3.89
N ILE A 401 -7.56 28.10 4.60
CA ILE A 401 -7.59 27.09 5.68
C ILE A 401 -7.17 25.71 5.15
N VAL A 402 -7.72 25.32 4.01
CA VAL A 402 -7.49 24.02 3.39
C VAL A 402 -6.13 23.94 2.66
N SER A 403 -5.55 25.08 2.28
CA SER A 403 -4.20 25.15 1.72
C SER A 403 -3.11 24.94 2.77
N ASN A 404 -3.32 25.40 4.01
CA ASN A 404 -2.34 25.27 5.09
C ASN A 404 -2.97 24.85 6.44
N PRO A 405 -3.40 23.59 6.60
CA PRO A 405 -3.95 23.09 7.86
C PRO A 405 -2.87 22.75 8.89
N GLU A 406 -1.74 23.46 8.92
CA GLU A 406 -0.55 23.13 9.71
C GLU A 406 -0.85 22.89 11.20
N MET A 407 -1.61 23.79 11.82
CA MET A 407 -1.98 23.70 13.24
C MET A 407 -2.80 22.46 13.55
N ALA A 408 -3.76 22.14 12.67
CA ALA A 408 -4.61 20.97 12.85
C ALA A 408 -3.84 19.67 12.60
N LEU A 409 -2.87 19.69 11.66
CA LEU A 409 -1.93 18.59 11.46
C LEU A 409 -1.03 18.38 12.68
N ARG A 410 -0.51 19.46 13.28
CA ARG A 410 0.27 19.41 14.53
C ARG A 410 -0.50 18.77 15.66
N PHE A 411 -1.70 19.25 15.93
CA PHE A 411 -2.56 18.64 16.94
C PHE A 411 -2.78 17.13 16.72
N CYS A 412 -2.92 16.71 15.47
CA CYS A 412 -3.15 15.30 15.14
C CYS A 412 -1.90 14.42 15.15
N LEU A 413 -0.67 14.95 14.99
CA LEU A 413 0.53 14.11 14.78
C LEU A 413 1.71 14.42 15.69
N GLU A 414 1.77 15.58 16.34
CA GLU A 414 2.93 16.05 17.12
C GLU A 414 3.30 15.06 18.24
N ASN A 415 2.35 14.68 19.10
CA ASN A 415 2.62 13.70 20.16
C ASN A 415 3.11 12.34 19.64
N VAL A 416 2.60 11.92 18.48
CA VAL A 416 3.03 10.66 17.85
C VAL A 416 4.45 10.81 17.32
N PHE A 417 4.75 11.93 16.66
CA PHE A 417 6.05 12.20 16.06
C PHE A 417 7.15 12.39 17.12
N ASP A 418 6.84 13.02 18.25
CA ASP A 418 7.75 13.21 19.38
C ASP A 418 8.10 11.86 20.02
N ALA A 419 7.12 10.95 20.11
CA ALA A 419 7.29 9.61 20.64
C ALA A 419 8.07 8.64 19.72
N LEU A 420 8.26 8.97 18.43
CA LEU A 420 8.99 8.11 17.49
C LEU A 420 10.45 7.92 17.92
N SER A 421 10.98 6.72 17.71
CA SER A 421 12.42 6.47 17.86
C SER A 421 13.26 7.25 16.84
N ILE A 422 14.58 7.29 17.09
CA ILE A 422 15.56 7.86 16.14
C ILE A 422 15.50 7.12 14.80
N ASP A 423 15.36 5.79 14.83
CA ASP A 423 15.32 4.95 13.64
C ASP A 423 14.04 5.16 12.82
N ALA A 424 12.89 5.33 13.49
CA ALA A 424 11.62 5.69 12.85
C ALA A 424 11.67 7.09 12.22
N ARG A 425 12.21 8.10 12.93
CA ARG A 425 12.36 9.47 12.37
C ARG A 425 13.29 9.51 11.16
N MET A 426 14.40 8.78 11.20
CA MET A 426 15.31 8.64 10.07
C MET A 426 14.63 7.97 8.88
N THR A 427 13.97 6.84 9.09
CA THR A 427 13.24 6.09 8.05
C THR A 427 12.16 6.95 7.41
N LEU A 428 11.38 7.66 8.23
CA LEU A 428 10.32 8.55 7.79
C LEU A 428 10.86 9.72 6.94
N SER A 429 12.00 10.28 7.35
CA SER A 429 12.70 11.33 6.62
C SER A 429 13.13 10.85 5.23
N LEU A 430 13.75 9.67 5.13
CA LEU A 430 14.15 9.08 3.85
C LEU A 430 12.95 8.83 2.94
N MET A 431 11.87 8.24 3.48
CA MET A 431 10.65 7.97 2.73
C MET A 431 9.95 9.24 2.26
N SER A 432 10.08 10.36 2.98
CA SER A 432 9.45 11.63 2.61
C SER A 432 10.04 12.25 1.33
N ILE A 433 11.32 12.00 1.08
CA ILE A 433 12.06 12.45 -0.12
C ILE A 433 11.60 11.67 -1.36
N LEU A 434 11.19 10.42 -1.19
CA LEU A 434 10.89 9.51 -2.28
C LEU A 434 9.47 9.75 -2.84
N PRO A 435 9.30 9.72 -4.18
CA PRO A 435 8.02 10.12 -4.78
C PRO A 435 6.92 9.06 -4.70
N ARG A 436 7.25 7.80 -4.41
CA ARG A 436 6.35 6.64 -4.45
C ARG A 436 6.60 5.69 -3.29
N ALA A 437 5.77 4.65 -3.17
CA ALA A 437 6.04 3.56 -2.25
C ALA A 437 7.34 2.85 -2.61
N VAL A 438 8.06 2.43 -1.59
CA VAL A 438 9.37 1.79 -1.74
C VAL A 438 9.51 0.64 -0.75
N SER A 439 10.34 -0.33 -1.11
CA SER A 439 10.71 -1.43 -0.24
C SER A 439 11.88 -1.08 0.67
N LEU A 440 12.11 -1.91 1.68
CA LEU A 440 13.27 -1.83 2.57
C LEU A 440 14.59 -1.94 1.79
N GLY A 441 14.66 -2.80 0.77
CA GLY A 441 15.85 -2.94 -0.07
C GLY A 441 16.20 -1.66 -0.83
N VAL A 442 15.17 -0.97 -1.34
CA VAL A 442 15.36 0.34 -2.00
C VAL A 442 15.82 1.40 -1.01
N LEU A 443 15.20 1.46 0.19
CA LEU A 443 15.59 2.39 1.25
C LEU A 443 17.05 2.19 1.68
N HIS A 444 17.46 0.94 1.88
CA HIS A 444 18.83 0.58 2.21
C HIS A 444 19.81 1.06 1.13
N HIS A 445 19.51 0.83 -0.14
CA HIS A 445 20.39 1.23 -1.24
C HIS A 445 20.57 2.75 -1.36
N VAL A 446 19.47 3.50 -1.30
CA VAL A 446 19.53 4.96 -1.51
C VAL A 446 20.14 5.69 -0.31
N SER A 447 19.97 5.17 0.90
CA SER A 447 20.44 5.80 2.14
C SER A 447 21.76 5.26 2.66
N SER A 448 22.13 4.02 2.29
CA SER A 448 23.25 3.27 2.88
C SER A 448 23.11 3.01 4.39
N VAL A 449 21.88 3.07 4.93
CA VAL A 449 21.55 2.79 6.34
C VAL A 449 21.37 1.28 6.55
N ASP A 450 21.80 0.75 7.70
CA ASP A 450 21.62 -0.66 8.08
C ASP A 450 20.14 -1.11 8.00
N VAL A 451 19.90 -2.27 7.38
CA VAL A 451 18.55 -2.81 7.14
C VAL A 451 17.78 -2.99 8.44
N ARG A 452 18.42 -3.42 9.54
CA ARG A 452 17.76 -3.65 10.84
C ARG A 452 17.19 -2.36 11.44
N LYS A 453 17.88 -1.24 11.24
CA LYS A 453 17.39 0.09 11.67
C LYS A 453 16.20 0.52 10.83
N LEU A 454 16.24 0.28 9.51
CA LEU A 454 15.12 0.57 8.62
C LEU A 454 13.91 -0.33 8.94
N GLU A 455 14.12 -1.60 9.24
CA GLU A 455 13.08 -2.55 9.66
C GLU A 455 12.42 -2.11 10.97
N ALA A 456 13.21 -1.79 11.99
CA ALA A 456 12.71 -1.26 13.26
C ALA A 456 11.90 0.03 13.05
N GLY A 457 12.43 0.95 12.22
CA GLY A 457 11.74 2.18 11.85
C GLY A 457 10.42 1.93 11.12
N VAL A 458 10.39 1.07 10.09
CA VAL A 458 9.16 0.73 9.36
C VAL A 458 8.14 0.06 10.27
N ALA A 459 8.55 -0.89 11.12
CA ALA A 459 7.67 -1.58 12.05
C ALA A 459 7.00 -0.60 13.03
N GLU A 460 7.79 0.32 13.59
CA GLU A 460 7.27 1.36 14.47
C GLU A 460 6.32 2.32 13.73
N LEU A 461 6.69 2.79 12.53
CA LEU A 461 5.84 3.68 11.75
C LEU A 461 4.52 3.02 11.30
N LEU A 462 4.51 1.71 11.04
CA LEU A 462 3.29 0.92 10.82
C LEU A 462 2.45 0.82 12.09
N LYS A 463 3.08 0.57 13.25
CA LYS A 463 2.42 0.53 14.56
C LYS A 463 1.72 1.86 14.89
N PHE A 464 2.33 2.99 14.54
CA PHE A 464 1.72 4.32 14.68
C PHE A 464 0.79 4.71 13.51
N SER A 465 0.52 3.80 12.58
CA SER A 465 -0.36 4.03 11.43
C SER A 465 0.08 5.21 10.54
N ILE A 466 1.38 5.51 10.50
CA ILE A 466 1.99 6.55 9.64
C ILE A 466 2.20 6.03 8.22
N LEU A 467 2.53 4.74 8.10
CA LEU A 467 2.72 4.06 6.82
C LEU A 467 1.49 3.23 6.45
N GLU A 468 1.36 2.97 5.15
CA GLU A 468 0.49 1.97 4.56
C GLU A 468 1.31 1.06 3.64
N ILE A 469 0.87 -0.19 3.49
CA ILE A 469 1.44 -1.14 2.54
C ILE A 469 0.64 -0.99 1.24
N GLU A 470 1.28 -0.52 0.16
CA GLU A 470 0.59 -0.22 -1.10
C GLU A 470 0.42 -1.46 -1.98
N ASN A 471 1.47 -2.28 -2.10
CA ASN A 471 1.47 -3.42 -3.00
C ASN A 471 2.14 -4.62 -2.33
N GLN A 472 1.41 -5.73 -2.30
CA GLN A 472 1.95 -7.08 -2.25
C GLN A 472 2.02 -7.61 -3.69
N SER A 473 2.87 -7.02 -4.52
CA SER A 473 3.40 -7.80 -5.65
C SER A 473 4.20 -8.90 -4.96
N GLY A 474 3.64 -10.12 -4.83
CA GLY A 474 3.95 -11.18 -3.84
C GLY A 474 5.41 -11.60 -3.57
N TYR A 475 6.37 -10.86 -4.12
CA TYR A 475 7.82 -10.93 -3.98
C TYR A 475 8.40 -9.86 -3.02
N GLU A 476 7.75 -8.71 -2.83
CA GLU A 476 8.28 -7.63 -1.97
C GLU A 476 7.20 -6.69 -1.43
N LEU A 477 7.37 -6.23 -0.19
CA LEU A 477 6.48 -5.25 0.44
C LEU A 477 6.93 -3.83 0.14
N ASN A 478 6.01 -3.03 -0.43
CA ASN A 478 6.22 -1.61 -0.67
C ASN A 478 5.45 -0.77 0.34
N TYR A 479 6.17 0.13 1.02
CA TYR A 479 5.62 1.00 2.05
C TYR A 479 5.47 2.43 1.53
N ARG A 480 4.35 3.06 1.86
CA ARG A 480 4.02 4.46 1.53
C ARG A 480 3.69 5.23 2.80
N ILE A 481 4.16 6.46 2.88
CA ILE A 481 3.68 7.40 3.91
C ILE A 481 2.24 7.77 3.56
N LYS A 482 1.30 7.56 4.50
CA LYS A 482 -0.09 7.97 4.31
C LYS A 482 -0.16 9.46 3.95
N PRO A 483 -1.10 9.88 3.08
CA PRO A 483 -1.21 11.28 2.64
C PRO A 483 -1.19 12.29 3.79
N PHE A 484 -1.84 11.96 4.91
CA PHE A 484 -1.95 12.79 6.10
C PHE A 484 -0.60 13.08 6.74
N ALA A 485 0.14 12.01 7.03
CA ALA A 485 1.45 12.10 7.63
C ALA A 485 2.41 12.80 6.66
N ARG A 486 2.30 12.54 5.36
CA ARG A 486 3.10 13.22 4.34
C ARG A 486 2.87 14.74 4.34
N ALA A 487 1.62 15.18 4.49
CA ALA A 487 1.28 16.60 4.56
C ALA A 487 1.88 17.30 5.80
N TYR A 488 1.94 16.62 6.93
CA TYR A 488 2.59 17.10 8.16
C TYR A 488 4.12 17.14 8.01
N ILE A 489 4.70 16.03 7.58
CA ILE A 489 6.15 15.87 7.38
C ILE A 489 6.71 16.94 6.44
N ALA A 490 6.06 17.18 5.30
CA ALA A 490 6.52 18.16 4.31
C ALA A 490 6.63 19.60 4.87
N ARG A 491 5.96 19.92 5.98
CA ARG A 491 5.98 21.25 6.60
C ARG A 491 6.98 21.35 7.75
N ILE A 492 7.19 20.26 8.48
CA ILE A 492 7.95 20.26 9.74
C ILE A 492 9.36 19.71 9.55
N LEU A 493 9.53 18.66 8.75
CA LEU A 493 10.84 18.11 8.43
C LEU A 493 11.51 19.00 7.37
N ARG A 494 12.30 19.97 7.83
CA ARG A 494 13.23 20.73 7.00
C ARG A 494 14.49 19.90 6.74
N LEU A 495 14.47 19.09 5.69
CA LEU A 495 15.65 18.37 5.22
C LEU A 495 16.52 19.30 4.38
N THR A 496 17.84 19.20 4.50
CA THR A 496 18.78 20.01 3.71
C THR A 496 18.72 19.62 2.22
N PRO A 497 18.73 20.60 1.28
CA PRO A 497 18.65 20.31 -0.15
C PRO A 497 19.73 19.34 -0.66
N GLU A 498 20.94 19.40 -0.09
CA GLU A 498 22.08 18.58 -0.49
C GLU A 498 21.87 17.09 -0.16
N ALA A 499 21.32 16.79 1.02
CA ALA A 499 21.02 15.43 1.43
C ALA A 499 19.87 14.83 0.60
N GLN A 500 18.88 15.65 0.24
CA GLN A 500 17.78 15.23 -0.63
C GLN A 500 18.27 14.86 -2.03
N GLU A 501 19.11 15.69 -2.65
CA GLU A 501 19.58 15.47 -4.02
C GLU A 501 20.43 14.19 -4.13
N ALA A 502 21.22 13.86 -3.10
CA ALA A 502 21.99 12.62 -3.08
C ALA A 502 21.10 11.36 -3.10
N VAL A 503 20.04 11.35 -2.28
CA VAL A 503 19.06 10.25 -2.23
C VAL A 503 18.28 10.15 -3.54
N ILE A 504 17.81 11.29 -4.07
CA ILE A 504 17.06 11.34 -5.33
C ILE A 504 17.92 10.85 -6.49
N ARG A 505 19.20 11.22 -6.55
CA ARG A 505 20.13 10.76 -7.60
C ARG A 505 20.28 9.25 -7.60
N LYS A 506 20.55 8.64 -6.44
CA LYS A 506 20.63 7.17 -6.30
C LYS A 506 19.31 6.50 -6.70
N PHE A 507 18.19 7.06 -6.28
CA PHE A 507 16.86 6.56 -6.63
C PHE A 507 16.57 6.62 -8.14
N ARG A 508 16.91 7.73 -8.81
CA ARG A 508 16.78 7.87 -10.27
C ARG A 508 17.67 6.86 -11.00
N GLY A 509 18.91 6.69 -10.55
CA GLY A 509 19.83 5.69 -11.10
C GLY A 509 19.27 4.27 -11.02
N LEU A 510 18.70 3.91 -9.87
CA LEU A 510 18.03 2.62 -9.70
C LEU A 510 16.79 2.48 -10.60
N SER A 511 15.96 3.52 -10.69
CA SER A 511 14.78 3.49 -11.56
C SER A 511 15.16 3.32 -13.03
N PHE A 512 16.26 3.95 -13.47
CA PHE A 512 16.80 3.78 -14.82
C PHE A 512 17.32 2.36 -15.03
N ALA A 513 18.08 1.81 -14.07
CA ALA A 513 18.56 0.43 -14.13
C ALA A 513 17.39 -0.56 -14.24
N TYR A 514 16.35 -0.41 -13.41
CA TYR A 514 15.15 -1.25 -13.48
C TYR A 514 14.46 -1.18 -14.85
N GLN A 515 14.33 0.01 -15.44
CA GLN A 515 13.77 0.17 -16.78
C GLN A 515 14.65 -0.45 -17.87
N ALA A 516 15.97 -0.33 -17.74
CA ALA A 516 16.92 -0.91 -18.68
C ALA A 516 16.87 -2.45 -18.66
N GLU A 517 16.80 -3.08 -17.48
CA GLU A 517 16.66 -4.54 -17.36
C GLU A 517 15.36 -5.02 -18.00
N ARG A 518 14.22 -4.38 -17.69
CA ARG A 518 12.93 -4.72 -18.31
C ARG A 518 12.88 -4.47 -19.82
N GLY A 519 13.64 -3.50 -20.32
CA GLY A 519 13.80 -3.28 -21.75
C GLY A 519 14.63 -4.37 -22.44
N ALA A 520 15.72 -4.81 -21.79
CA ALA A 520 16.61 -5.85 -22.30
C ALA A 520 15.93 -7.23 -22.37
N GLU A 521 15.02 -7.53 -21.44
CA GLU A 521 14.17 -8.73 -21.46
C GLU A 521 13.44 -8.92 -22.81
N GLY A 522 13.10 -7.83 -23.51
CA GLY A 522 12.36 -7.91 -24.78
C GLY A 522 13.20 -8.32 -26.00
N GLN A 523 14.53 -8.15 -25.95
CA GLN A 523 15.38 -8.29 -27.15
C GLN A 523 16.29 -9.53 -27.12
N GLU A 524 16.80 -9.94 -25.95
CA GLU A 524 17.71 -11.08 -25.82
C GLU A 524 17.42 -11.91 -24.56
N LYS A 525 16.22 -12.50 -24.47
CA LYS A 525 15.75 -13.27 -23.30
C LYS A 525 16.69 -14.39 -22.84
N TYR A 526 17.36 -15.06 -23.79
CA TYR A 526 18.18 -16.25 -23.54
C TYR A 526 19.69 -15.95 -23.46
N ASN A 527 20.07 -14.67 -23.42
CA ASN A 527 21.44 -14.28 -23.10
C ASN A 527 21.68 -14.50 -21.61
N PHE A 528 22.71 -15.28 -21.27
CA PHE A 528 22.98 -15.67 -19.89
C PHE A 528 23.20 -14.47 -18.95
N ARG A 529 23.73 -13.35 -19.47
CA ARG A 529 24.01 -12.12 -18.70
C ARG A 529 22.79 -11.24 -18.48
N ASN A 530 21.66 -11.55 -19.11
CA ASN A 530 20.40 -10.87 -18.88
C ASN A 530 19.68 -11.56 -17.73
N PHE A 531 19.04 -10.77 -16.87
CA PHE A 531 18.34 -11.25 -15.70
C PHE A 531 16.91 -10.72 -15.74
N THR A 532 15.95 -11.57 -15.43
CA THR A 532 14.55 -11.19 -15.32
C THR A 532 14.35 -10.38 -14.04
N VAL A 533 13.77 -9.18 -14.10
CA VAL A 533 13.64 -8.28 -12.95
C VAL A 533 12.19 -7.85 -12.76
N ARG A 534 11.60 -8.27 -11.63
CA ARG A 534 10.19 -7.98 -11.30
C ARG A 534 10.04 -6.74 -10.42
N SER A 535 11.03 -6.44 -9.59
CA SER A 535 11.03 -5.28 -8.68
C SER A 535 12.32 -4.45 -8.78
N MET A 536 12.30 -3.24 -8.19
CA MET A 536 13.52 -2.41 -8.10
C MET A 536 14.60 -3.06 -7.24
N SER A 537 14.24 -3.78 -6.18
CA SER A 537 15.20 -4.52 -5.37
C SER A 537 15.86 -5.65 -6.17
N GLN A 538 15.09 -6.36 -6.99
CA GLN A 538 15.65 -7.36 -7.91
C GLN A 538 16.57 -6.71 -8.97
N ALA A 539 16.34 -5.46 -9.38
CA ALA A 539 17.25 -4.74 -10.29
C ALA A 539 18.64 -4.51 -9.65
N LEU A 540 18.67 -4.24 -8.34
CA LEU A 540 19.93 -4.15 -7.58
C LEU A 540 20.64 -5.50 -7.54
N ALA A 541 19.89 -6.58 -7.29
CA ALA A 541 20.41 -7.93 -7.28
C ALA A 541 20.95 -8.31 -8.68
N ALA A 542 20.23 -8.02 -9.76
CA ALA A 542 20.66 -8.28 -11.13
C ALA A 542 21.99 -7.61 -11.48
N GLY A 543 22.24 -6.38 -10.98
CA GLY A 543 23.53 -5.72 -11.11
C GLY A 543 24.67 -6.53 -10.49
N LYS A 544 24.47 -7.04 -9.26
CA LYS A 544 25.43 -7.92 -8.56
C LYS A 544 25.56 -9.29 -9.21
N LEU A 545 24.47 -9.86 -9.73
CA LEU A 545 24.50 -11.14 -10.44
C LEU A 545 25.34 -11.03 -11.72
N ARG A 546 25.23 -9.92 -12.47
CA ARG A 546 26.12 -9.67 -13.63
C ARG A 546 27.59 -9.63 -13.24
N GLU A 547 27.90 -9.02 -12.09
CA GLU A 547 29.26 -9.01 -11.55
C GLU A 547 29.73 -10.43 -11.17
N ALA A 548 28.92 -11.20 -10.44
CA ALA A 548 29.25 -12.58 -10.06
C ALA A 548 29.48 -13.47 -11.28
N VAL A 549 28.62 -13.37 -12.29
CA VAL A 549 28.76 -14.11 -13.55
C VAL A 549 30.01 -13.67 -14.31
N LYS A 550 30.34 -12.38 -14.33
CA LYS A 550 31.58 -11.87 -14.94
C LYS A 550 32.82 -12.43 -14.24
N LEU A 551 32.84 -12.45 -12.91
CA LEU A 551 33.93 -13.03 -12.12
C LEU A 551 34.09 -14.53 -12.41
N ALA A 552 32.98 -15.27 -12.49
CA ALA A 552 33.01 -16.68 -12.87
C ALA A 552 33.48 -16.90 -14.32
N TYR A 553 33.26 -15.95 -15.24
CA TYR A 553 33.88 -16.00 -16.56
C TYR A 553 35.40 -15.91 -16.52
N ASN A 554 35.96 -15.17 -15.56
CA ASN A 554 37.39 -15.03 -15.32
C ASN A 554 37.97 -16.12 -14.39
N ASP A 555 37.18 -17.16 -14.05
CA ASP A 555 37.53 -18.21 -13.09
C ASP A 555 37.80 -17.69 -11.65
N GLU A 556 37.29 -16.49 -11.33
CA GLU A 556 37.35 -15.86 -9.99
C GLU A 556 36.17 -16.30 -9.13
N PHE A 557 36.21 -17.55 -8.65
CA PHE A 557 35.08 -18.22 -8.02
C PHE A 557 34.75 -17.78 -6.59
N LEU A 558 35.77 -17.51 -5.77
CA LEU A 558 35.58 -17.07 -4.38
C LEU A 558 34.74 -15.78 -4.27
N PRO A 559 35.11 -14.67 -4.95
CA PRO A 559 34.31 -13.45 -4.88
C PRO A 559 32.92 -13.62 -5.52
N ALA A 560 32.80 -14.44 -6.57
CA ALA A 560 31.50 -14.75 -7.17
C ALA A 560 30.57 -15.46 -6.18
N ASN A 561 31.06 -16.49 -5.48
CA ASN A 561 30.29 -17.22 -4.46
C ASN A 561 29.91 -16.32 -3.28
N MET A 562 30.79 -15.42 -2.83
CA MET A 562 30.44 -14.46 -1.76
C MET A 562 29.26 -13.56 -2.13
N ILE A 563 29.18 -13.11 -3.39
CA ILE A 563 28.05 -12.33 -3.89
C ILE A 563 26.78 -13.18 -3.88
N ILE A 564 26.85 -14.42 -4.38
CA ILE A 564 25.70 -15.32 -4.43
C ILE A 564 25.16 -15.64 -3.04
N GLU A 565 26.02 -15.99 -2.09
CA GLU A 565 25.60 -16.30 -0.72
C GLU A 565 24.97 -15.08 -0.03
N THR A 566 25.47 -13.88 -0.28
CA THR A 566 24.84 -12.64 0.19
C THR A 566 23.44 -12.46 -0.41
N LEU A 567 23.29 -12.72 -1.71
CA LEU A 567 22.00 -12.58 -2.42
C LEU A 567 21.00 -13.67 -2.05
N LYS A 568 21.44 -14.89 -1.74
CA LYS A 568 20.54 -15.95 -1.23
C LYS A 568 19.91 -15.56 0.10
N VAL A 569 20.61 -14.80 0.95
CA VAL A 569 20.07 -14.27 2.20
C VAL A 569 19.13 -13.09 1.94
N SER A 570 19.55 -12.11 1.12
CA SER A 570 18.78 -10.87 0.92
C SER A 570 17.63 -10.98 -0.08
N ASN A 571 17.67 -11.95 -0.99
CA ASN A 571 16.75 -12.11 -2.13
C ASN A 571 16.43 -13.61 -2.36
N HIS A 572 16.04 -14.31 -1.29
CA HIS A 572 15.82 -15.76 -1.30
C HIS A 572 14.69 -16.24 -2.24
N ASP A 573 13.78 -15.34 -2.64
CA ASP A 573 12.65 -15.62 -3.55
C ASP A 573 12.99 -15.29 -5.03
N TYR A 574 14.21 -14.82 -5.29
CA TYR A 574 14.64 -14.39 -6.61
C TYR A 574 15.34 -15.54 -7.35
N PHE A 575 14.58 -16.26 -8.18
CA PHE A 575 15.04 -17.44 -8.93
C PHE A 575 16.34 -17.22 -9.74
N GLU A 576 16.60 -16.00 -10.19
CA GLU A 576 17.81 -15.64 -10.94
C GLU A 576 19.09 -15.79 -10.11
N VAL A 577 19.01 -15.68 -8.78
CA VAL A 577 20.13 -15.95 -7.87
C VAL A 577 20.57 -17.41 -8.00
N PHE A 578 19.61 -18.33 -7.99
CA PHE A 578 19.87 -19.76 -8.09
C PHE A 578 20.29 -20.16 -9.51
N ARG A 579 19.75 -19.51 -10.55
CA ARG A 579 20.23 -19.71 -11.92
C ARG A 579 21.71 -19.28 -12.07
N ALA A 580 22.09 -18.13 -11.50
CA ALA A 580 23.46 -17.67 -11.53
C ALA A 580 24.39 -18.60 -10.72
N ASP A 581 23.95 -19.04 -9.53
CA ASP A 581 24.67 -20.03 -8.71
C ASP A 581 24.92 -21.32 -9.50
N ALA A 582 23.90 -21.83 -10.20
CA ALA A 582 24.02 -23.03 -11.01
C ALA A 582 25.10 -22.93 -12.09
N PHE A 583 25.20 -21.78 -12.75
CA PHE A 583 26.26 -21.52 -13.73
C PHE A 583 27.64 -21.42 -13.11
N ILE A 584 27.75 -20.75 -11.96
CA ILE A 584 29.03 -20.60 -11.25
C ILE A 584 29.54 -21.98 -10.80
N ARG A 585 28.66 -22.81 -10.25
CA ARG A 585 28.96 -24.20 -9.87
C ARG A 585 29.32 -25.07 -11.08
N PHE A 586 28.60 -24.92 -12.19
CA PHE A 586 28.95 -25.58 -13.45
C PHE A 586 30.38 -25.23 -13.89
N ARG A 587 30.76 -23.96 -13.79
CA ARG A 587 32.13 -23.50 -14.10
C ARG A 587 33.19 -23.99 -13.13
N GLN A 588 32.81 -24.28 -11.89
CA GLN A 588 33.66 -24.92 -10.88
C GLN A 588 33.73 -26.45 -11.04
N HIS A 589 33.04 -27.02 -12.04
CA HIS A 589 32.85 -28.47 -12.21
C HIS A 589 32.05 -29.16 -11.08
N ASP A 590 31.32 -28.40 -10.26
CA ASP A 590 30.35 -28.91 -9.30
C ASP A 590 29.00 -29.15 -9.99
N PHE A 591 28.90 -30.25 -10.74
CA PHE A 591 27.69 -30.56 -11.52
C PHE A 591 26.49 -30.95 -10.64
N ALA A 592 26.75 -31.58 -9.48
CA ALA A 592 25.69 -31.94 -8.54
C ALA A 592 25.06 -30.68 -7.95
N GLY A 593 25.88 -29.75 -7.42
CA GLY A 593 25.37 -28.49 -6.89
C GLY A 593 24.74 -27.60 -7.97
N ALA A 594 25.25 -27.64 -9.21
CA ALA A 594 24.61 -26.94 -10.34
C ALA A 594 23.20 -27.47 -10.63
N THR A 595 23.02 -28.79 -10.58
CA THR A 595 21.70 -29.43 -10.76
C THR A 595 20.72 -29.02 -9.67
N ASP A 596 21.15 -29.05 -8.42
CA ASP A 596 20.31 -28.65 -7.28
C ASP A 596 19.90 -27.17 -7.40
N SER A 597 20.85 -26.31 -7.78
CA SER A 597 20.58 -24.87 -7.97
C SER A 597 19.60 -24.60 -9.11
N TYR A 598 19.69 -25.31 -10.23
CA TYR A 598 18.68 -25.21 -11.30
C TYR A 598 17.30 -25.68 -10.85
N ARG A 599 17.22 -26.77 -10.07
CA ARG A 599 15.95 -27.26 -9.51
C ARG A 599 15.33 -26.23 -8.57
N SER A 600 16.09 -25.66 -7.64
CA SER A 600 15.61 -24.59 -6.76
C SER A 600 15.14 -23.36 -7.54
N ALA A 601 15.83 -23.00 -8.63
CA ALA A 601 15.38 -21.90 -9.49
C ALA A 601 14.00 -22.20 -10.10
N ILE A 602 13.79 -23.42 -10.62
CA ILE A 602 12.53 -23.86 -11.23
C ILE A 602 11.41 -23.94 -10.20
N GLU A 603 11.68 -24.44 -8.98
CA GLU A 603 10.71 -24.46 -7.88
C GLU A 603 10.18 -23.06 -7.54
N LEU A 604 11.05 -22.05 -7.58
CA LEU A 604 10.69 -20.65 -7.33
C LEU A 604 9.94 -19.98 -8.50
N SER A 605 10.11 -20.47 -9.74
CA SER A 605 9.45 -19.90 -10.92
C SER A 605 9.22 -20.92 -12.05
N PRO A 606 8.22 -21.82 -11.90
CA PRO A 606 8.00 -22.94 -12.81
C PRO A 606 7.46 -22.53 -14.20
N GLU A 607 6.99 -21.29 -14.36
CA GLU A 607 6.48 -20.79 -15.64
C GLU A 607 7.54 -20.05 -16.45
N THR A 608 8.78 -19.94 -15.96
CA THR A 608 9.85 -19.18 -16.61
C THR A 608 10.62 -20.05 -17.62
N PRO A 609 10.46 -19.86 -18.95
CA PRO A 609 11.09 -20.72 -19.97
C PRO A 609 12.61 -20.67 -19.94
N GLN A 610 13.21 -19.55 -19.54
CA GLN A 610 14.66 -19.38 -19.44
C GLN A 610 15.30 -20.41 -18.52
N LEU A 611 14.64 -20.78 -17.42
CA LEU A 611 15.19 -21.73 -16.44
C LEU A 611 15.39 -23.11 -17.05
N TYR A 612 14.37 -23.60 -17.75
CA TYR A 612 14.40 -24.86 -18.49
C TYR A 612 15.43 -24.82 -19.64
N PHE A 613 15.51 -23.71 -20.36
CA PHE A 613 16.51 -23.52 -21.42
C PHE A 613 17.95 -23.62 -20.89
N PHE A 614 18.28 -22.89 -19.82
CA PHE A 614 19.62 -22.91 -19.26
C PHE A 614 19.94 -24.25 -18.58
N PHE A 615 18.95 -24.88 -17.93
CA PHE A 615 19.13 -26.20 -17.33
C PHE A 615 19.38 -27.29 -18.38
N GLY A 616 18.59 -27.34 -19.46
CA GLY A 616 18.81 -28.25 -20.58
C GLY A 616 20.18 -28.03 -21.25
N GLY A 617 20.57 -26.77 -21.43
CA GLY A 617 21.89 -26.42 -21.93
C GLY A 617 23.05 -26.86 -21.02
N PHE A 618 22.83 -26.87 -19.70
CA PHE A 618 23.78 -27.42 -18.73
C PHE A 618 23.84 -28.95 -18.81
N LEU A 619 22.70 -29.65 -18.85
CA LEU A 619 22.66 -31.11 -18.96
C LEU A 619 23.40 -31.61 -20.21
N LEU A 620 23.21 -30.91 -21.34
CA LEU A 620 23.89 -31.22 -22.59
C LEU A 620 25.41 -31.02 -22.52
N ARG A 621 25.89 -29.93 -21.90
CA ARG A 621 27.32 -29.55 -21.91
C ARG A 621 28.12 -30.10 -20.72
N GLY A 622 27.48 -30.27 -19.57
CA GLY A 622 28.09 -30.76 -18.34
C GLY A 622 28.10 -32.28 -18.27
N TYR A 623 26.92 -32.90 -18.39
CA TYR A 623 26.78 -34.36 -18.32
C TYR A 623 26.86 -35.05 -19.69
N GLY A 624 26.51 -34.34 -20.78
CA GLY A 624 26.28 -35.00 -22.07
C GLY A 624 24.98 -35.82 -22.10
N ASP A 625 24.10 -35.63 -21.10
CA ASP A 625 22.81 -36.32 -21.00
C ASP A 625 21.81 -35.69 -21.97
N CYS A 626 21.85 -36.17 -23.21
CA CYS A 626 21.02 -35.65 -24.29
C CYS A 626 19.52 -35.88 -24.04
N PRO A 627 19.07 -37.07 -23.58
CA PRO A 627 17.65 -37.29 -23.26
C PRO A 627 17.11 -36.34 -22.19
N ALA A 628 17.85 -36.14 -21.08
CA ALA A 628 17.41 -35.22 -20.04
C ALA A 628 17.44 -33.76 -20.52
N ALA A 629 18.44 -33.37 -21.32
CA ALA A 629 18.51 -32.04 -21.92
C ALA A 629 17.33 -31.76 -22.86
N ILE A 630 16.95 -32.73 -23.70
CA ILE A 630 15.78 -32.66 -24.59
C ILE A 630 14.52 -32.45 -23.75
N GLY A 631 14.30 -33.23 -22.69
CA GLY A 631 13.13 -33.08 -21.83
C GLY A 631 13.00 -31.68 -21.23
N GLN A 632 14.11 -31.08 -20.76
CA GLN A 632 14.08 -29.69 -20.28
C GLN A 632 13.84 -28.68 -21.40
N LEU A 633 14.46 -28.85 -22.57
CA LEU A 633 14.29 -27.92 -23.70
C LEU A 633 12.89 -27.99 -24.30
N GLU A 634 12.22 -29.15 -24.27
CA GLU A 634 10.80 -29.29 -24.63
C GLU A 634 9.90 -28.56 -23.64
N GLU A 635 10.18 -28.64 -22.33
CA GLU A 635 9.46 -27.84 -21.33
C GLU A 635 9.68 -26.33 -21.53
N ALA A 636 10.88 -25.91 -21.94
CA ALA A 636 11.15 -24.53 -22.32
C ALA A 636 10.30 -24.11 -23.53
N LEU A 637 10.25 -24.95 -24.57
CA LEU A 637 9.53 -24.67 -25.82
C LEU A 637 8.02 -24.63 -25.61
N LYS A 638 7.47 -25.46 -24.72
CA LYS A 638 6.04 -25.41 -24.35
C LYS A 638 5.65 -24.03 -23.78
N ARG A 639 6.56 -23.36 -23.08
CA ARG A 639 6.33 -22.07 -22.41
C ARG A 639 6.66 -20.86 -23.30
N ASP A 640 7.62 -21.00 -24.23
CA ASP A 640 7.91 -19.99 -25.27
C ASP A 640 8.01 -20.66 -26.65
N PRO A 641 6.88 -20.96 -27.31
CA PRO A 641 6.82 -21.75 -28.55
C PRO A 641 7.49 -21.09 -29.75
N ASP A 642 7.54 -19.76 -29.78
CA ASP A 642 8.08 -18.98 -30.89
C ASP A 642 9.58 -18.69 -30.73
N SER A 643 10.19 -19.18 -29.64
CA SER A 643 11.61 -18.92 -29.36
C SER A 643 12.55 -19.65 -30.31
N VAL A 644 13.18 -18.88 -31.19
CA VAL A 644 14.24 -19.33 -32.09
C VAL A 644 15.44 -19.90 -31.32
N ASP A 645 15.80 -19.31 -30.18
CA ASP A 645 16.93 -19.79 -29.36
C ASP A 645 16.66 -21.17 -28.75
N ILE A 646 15.43 -21.41 -28.26
CA ILE A 646 15.06 -22.73 -27.73
C ILE A 646 15.05 -23.77 -28.85
N LYS A 647 14.40 -23.49 -29.97
CA LYS A 647 14.37 -24.39 -31.15
C LYS A 647 15.79 -24.75 -31.59
N ARG A 648 16.70 -23.76 -31.62
CA ARG A 648 18.11 -23.96 -31.95
C ARG A 648 18.81 -24.92 -31.00
N GLU A 649 18.68 -24.74 -29.68
CA GLU A 649 19.34 -25.63 -28.71
C GLU A 649 18.67 -27.01 -28.67
N LEU A 650 17.35 -27.11 -28.84
CA LEU A 650 16.62 -28.39 -28.90
C LEU A 650 17.03 -29.22 -30.12
N ALA A 651 17.11 -28.60 -31.30
CA ALA A 651 17.61 -29.27 -32.50
C ALA A 651 19.05 -29.79 -32.30
N ARG A 652 19.92 -29.00 -31.67
CA ARG A 652 21.28 -29.46 -31.30
C ARG A 652 21.24 -30.66 -30.36
N ALA A 653 20.41 -30.62 -29.32
CA ALA A 653 20.31 -31.73 -28.36
C ALA A 653 19.86 -33.02 -29.06
N LYS A 654 18.83 -32.95 -29.91
CA LYS A 654 18.36 -34.08 -30.75
C LYS A 654 19.43 -34.62 -31.70
N MET A 655 20.23 -33.73 -32.32
CA MET A 655 21.37 -34.13 -33.15
C MET A 655 22.47 -34.87 -32.37
N TYR A 656 22.66 -34.56 -31.08
CA TYR A 656 23.61 -35.30 -30.22
C TYR A 656 23.02 -36.62 -29.73
N ASP A 657 21.70 -36.71 -29.62
CA ASP A 657 20.96 -37.93 -29.27
C ASP A 657 20.72 -38.88 -30.47
N PHE A 658 21.20 -38.51 -31.66
CA PHE A 658 20.99 -39.23 -32.93
C PHE A 658 19.52 -39.24 -33.43
N ASP A 659 18.63 -38.43 -32.85
CA ASP A 659 17.28 -38.14 -33.35
C ASP A 659 17.34 -37.12 -34.49
N PHE A 660 17.87 -37.56 -35.64
CA PHE A 660 18.09 -36.69 -36.81
C PHE A 660 16.80 -36.25 -37.49
N GLU A 661 15.75 -37.07 -37.42
CA GLU A 661 14.43 -36.76 -37.98
C GLU A 661 13.74 -35.68 -37.14
N GLY A 662 13.67 -35.86 -35.82
CA GLY A 662 13.10 -34.85 -34.93
C GLY A 662 13.90 -33.53 -34.92
N ALA A 663 15.23 -33.58 -35.10
CA ALA A 663 16.02 -32.37 -35.32
C ALA A 663 15.65 -31.67 -36.63
N MET A 664 15.43 -32.42 -37.72
CA MET A 664 15.09 -31.86 -39.03
C MET A 664 13.67 -31.24 -39.04
N ASP A 665 12.72 -31.81 -38.32
CA ASP A 665 11.36 -31.27 -38.18
C ASP A 665 11.38 -29.85 -37.58
N ILE A 666 12.16 -29.66 -36.51
CA ILE A 666 12.34 -28.35 -35.88
C ILE A 666 13.03 -27.38 -36.84
N LEU A 667 14.11 -27.82 -37.49
CA LEU A 667 14.94 -26.94 -38.31
C LEU A 667 14.23 -26.49 -39.59
N SER A 668 13.55 -27.41 -40.27
CA SER A 668 12.84 -27.14 -41.53
C SER A 668 11.66 -26.18 -41.32
N SER A 669 10.89 -26.36 -40.24
CA SER A 669 9.76 -25.48 -39.90
C SER A 669 10.17 -24.01 -39.75
N GLU A 670 11.33 -23.74 -39.16
CA GLU A 670 11.82 -22.38 -38.94
C GLU A 670 12.40 -21.76 -40.23
N THR A 671 13.11 -22.54 -41.06
CA THR A 671 13.63 -22.04 -42.35
C THR A 671 12.52 -21.69 -43.34
N ALA A 672 11.38 -22.39 -43.29
CA ALA A 672 10.21 -22.12 -44.13
C ALA A 672 9.39 -20.91 -43.66
N ALA A 673 9.63 -20.38 -42.46
CA ALA A 673 8.86 -19.28 -41.89
C ALA A 673 9.08 -17.97 -42.69
N PRO A 674 8.02 -17.32 -43.22
CA PRO A 674 8.14 -16.12 -44.08
C PRO A 674 8.80 -14.91 -43.39
N LEU A 675 8.66 -14.82 -42.05
CA LEU A 675 9.11 -13.69 -41.23
C LEU A 675 10.53 -13.88 -40.65
N SER A 676 11.23 -14.96 -41.00
CA SER A 676 12.58 -15.21 -40.48
C SER A 676 13.62 -14.26 -41.08
N ASN A 677 14.41 -13.60 -40.22
CA ASN A 677 15.49 -12.73 -40.66
C ASN A 677 16.65 -13.55 -41.29
N MET A 678 17.48 -12.92 -42.12
CA MET A 678 18.57 -13.60 -42.85
C MET A 678 19.56 -14.33 -41.93
N ARG A 679 19.81 -13.79 -40.72
CA ARG A 679 20.71 -14.40 -39.73
C ARG A 679 20.12 -15.69 -39.15
N THR A 680 18.82 -15.71 -38.86
CA THR A 680 18.10 -16.91 -38.42
C THR A 680 18.13 -17.98 -39.51
N LYS A 681 17.84 -17.60 -40.76
CA LYS A 681 17.91 -18.52 -41.91
C LYS A 681 19.30 -19.16 -42.04
N LEU A 682 20.38 -18.36 -41.95
CA LEU A 682 21.75 -18.87 -41.94
C LEU A 682 22.00 -19.85 -40.80
N ILE A 683 21.66 -19.49 -39.56
CA ILE A 683 21.90 -20.35 -38.39
C ILE A 683 21.20 -21.71 -38.54
N PHE A 684 19.96 -21.72 -39.03
CA PHE A 684 19.19 -22.94 -39.16
C PHE A 684 19.62 -23.78 -40.37
N ALA A 685 19.96 -23.15 -41.50
CA ALA A 685 20.56 -23.85 -42.64
C ALA A 685 21.92 -24.48 -42.30
N ASP A 686 22.73 -23.80 -41.49
CA ASP A 686 23.99 -24.32 -40.97
C ASP A 686 23.76 -25.55 -40.06
N LEU A 687 22.72 -25.53 -39.24
CA LEU A 687 22.34 -26.68 -38.42
C LEU A 687 21.77 -27.83 -39.24
N GLN A 688 20.99 -27.57 -40.30
CA GLN A 688 20.52 -28.61 -41.21
C GLN A 688 21.70 -29.31 -41.90
N THR A 689 22.69 -28.53 -42.34
CA THR A 689 23.94 -29.07 -42.92
C THR A 689 24.66 -30.00 -41.94
N GLN A 690 24.79 -29.57 -40.68
CA GLN A 690 25.39 -30.41 -39.64
C GLN A 690 24.53 -31.64 -39.30
N ASN A 691 23.20 -31.54 -39.36
CA ASN A 691 22.29 -32.66 -39.14
C ASN A 691 22.47 -33.73 -40.24
N PHE A 692 22.44 -33.32 -41.52
CA PHE A 692 22.70 -34.22 -42.64
C PHE A 692 24.08 -34.86 -42.58
N GLN A 693 25.13 -34.08 -42.29
CA GLN A 693 26.49 -34.60 -42.11
C GLN A 693 26.50 -35.73 -41.06
N ARG A 694 25.96 -35.47 -39.86
CA ARG A 694 25.97 -36.43 -38.76
C ARG A 694 25.10 -37.65 -39.03
N MET A 695 23.93 -37.45 -39.62
CA MET A 695 23.03 -38.53 -40.01
C MET A 695 23.70 -39.49 -40.99
N ILE A 696 24.35 -38.95 -42.03
CA ILE A 696 25.08 -39.74 -43.03
C ILE A 696 26.24 -40.49 -42.37
N ALA A 697 27.04 -39.81 -41.56
CA ALA A 697 28.16 -40.43 -40.87
C ALA A 697 27.70 -41.57 -39.93
N HIS A 698 26.61 -41.36 -39.19
CA HIS A 698 26.02 -42.37 -38.31
C HIS A 698 25.49 -43.58 -39.09
N LYS A 699 24.65 -43.35 -40.11
CA LYS A 699 24.08 -44.44 -40.94
C LYS A 699 25.16 -45.21 -41.72
N ALA A 700 26.23 -44.54 -42.14
CA ALA A 700 27.37 -45.21 -42.78
C ALA A 700 28.12 -46.13 -41.80
N ALA A 701 28.15 -45.79 -40.51
CA ALA A 701 28.79 -46.59 -39.47
C ALA A 701 27.94 -47.79 -38.99
N VAL A 702 26.61 -47.73 -39.08
CA VAL A 702 25.66 -48.74 -38.54
C VAL A 702 25.61 -50.07 -39.35
N GLY A 703 26.54 -50.31 -40.28
CA GLY A 703 26.67 -51.59 -41.00
C GLY A 703 25.94 -51.63 -42.34
N ILE A 704 26.06 -52.75 -43.07
CA ILE A 704 25.83 -52.87 -44.52
C ILE A 704 24.39 -52.51 -44.95
N ASP A 705 23.39 -52.80 -44.12
CA ASP A 705 21.96 -52.67 -44.49
C ASP A 705 21.33 -51.27 -44.27
N ALA A 706 22.08 -50.30 -43.75
CA ALA A 706 21.53 -48.95 -43.54
C ALA A 706 21.28 -48.20 -44.87
N ASP A 707 20.04 -47.79 -45.10
CA ASP A 707 19.62 -46.97 -46.25
C ASP A 707 20.23 -45.56 -46.19
N LEU A 708 21.19 -45.32 -47.10
CA LEU A 708 21.81 -44.02 -47.32
C LEU A 708 21.17 -43.24 -48.48
N GLU A 709 20.35 -43.87 -49.32
CA GLU A 709 19.80 -43.21 -50.51
C GLU A 709 18.81 -42.11 -50.11
N ALA A 710 17.90 -42.39 -49.17
CA ALA A 710 16.95 -41.39 -48.69
C ALA A 710 17.61 -40.17 -48.01
N PRO A 711 18.56 -40.32 -47.05
CA PRO A 711 19.33 -39.21 -46.49
C PRO A 711 20.10 -38.39 -47.53
N PHE A 712 20.67 -39.06 -48.54
CA PHE A 712 21.41 -38.41 -49.62
C PHE A 712 20.48 -37.59 -50.49
N ALA A 713 19.39 -38.18 -51.00
CA ALA A 713 18.39 -37.47 -51.80
C ALA A 713 17.84 -36.23 -51.08
N ALA A 714 17.45 -36.37 -49.80
CA ALA A 714 16.97 -35.24 -49.00
C ALA A 714 18.04 -34.14 -48.81
N PHE A 715 19.32 -34.51 -48.70
CA PHE A 715 20.40 -33.53 -48.61
C PHE A 715 20.64 -32.83 -49.94
N ALA A 716 20.55 -33.54 -51.07
CA ALA A 716 20.65 -32.96 -52.42
C ALA A 716 19.54 -31.93 -52.66
N ASP A 717 18.31 -32.25 -52.29
CA ASP A 717 17.16 -31.34 -52.38
C ASP A 717 17.39 -30.07 -51.53
N PHE A 718 17.84 -30.24 -50.28
CA PHE A 718 18.18 -29.12 -49.40
C PHE A 718 19.25 -28.23 -50.01
N LEU A 719 20.39 -28.79 -50.43
CA LEU A 719 21.50 -28.02 -51.03
C LEU A 719 21.07 -27.27 -52.29
N SER A 720 20.20 -27.88 -53.11
CA SER A 720 19.68 -27.27 -54.33
C SER A 720 18.73 -26.09 -54.05
N SER A 721 18.07 -26.09 -52.89
CA SER A 721 17.17 -25.01 -52.44
C SER A 721 17.87 -23.89 -51.65
N LEU A 722 19.13 -24.07 -51.28
CA LEU A 722 19.88 -23.15 -50.42
C LEU A 722 20.26 -21.88 -51.18
N ASP A 723 19.93 -20.70 -50.63
CA ASP A 723 20.36 -19.41 -51.18
C ASP A 723 21.86 -19.19 -50.95
N PRO A 724 22.71 -19.11 -51.98
CA PRO A 724 24.16 -18.93 -51.80
C PRO A 724 24.53 -17.67 -51.00
N ARG A 725 23.65 -16.65 -50.97
CA ARG A 725 23.89 -15.38 -50.29
C ARG A 725 23.84 -15.45 -48.76
N ILE A 726 23.24 -16.50 -48.19
CA ILE A 726 23.20 -16.66 -46.72
C ILE A 726 24.41 -17.40 -46.17
N ILE A 727 25.22 -18.05 -47.01
CA ILE A 727 26.32 -18.91 -46.57
C ILE A 727 27.52 -18.07 -46.13
N ASP A 728 27.93 -18.20 -44.87
CA ASP A 728 29.12 -17.56 -44.32
C ASP A 728 30.31 -18.52 -44.23
N ALA A 729 31.50 -17.99 -43.95
CA ALA A 729 32.73 -18.78 -43.85
C ALA A 729 32.62 -19.95 -42.84
N LYS A 730 31.80 -19.79 -41.80
CA LYS A 730 31.57 -20.83 -40.79
C LYS A 730 30.74 -21.98 -41.38
N MET A 731 29.65 -21.67 -42.05
CA MET A 731 28.81 -22.65 -42.75
C MET A 731 29.59 -23.33 -43.88
N THR A 732 30.43 -22.61 -44.63
CA THR A 732 31.35 -23.22 -45.62
C THR A 732 32.27 -24.25 -44.97
N GLY A 733 32.77 -23.98 -43.76
CA GLY A 733 33.53 -24.95 -42.97
C GLY A 733 32.74 -26.24 -42.66
N HIS A 734 31.44 -26.12 -42.37
CA HIS A 734 30.57 -27.27 -42.14
C HIS A 734 30.19 -28.00 -43.45
N LEU A 735 30.00 -27.29 -44.56
CA LEU A 735 29.81 -27.88 -45.88
C LEU A 735 31.03 -28.73 -46.31
N ARG A 736 32.25 -28.26 -46.04
CA ARG A 736 33.48 -29.07 -46.26
C ARG A 736 33.49 -30.35 -45.43
N LYS A 737 33.06 -30.28 -44.16
CA LYS A 737 32.94 -31.46 -43.30
C LYS A 737 31.85 -32.42 -43.81
N ALA A 738 30.70 -31.88 -44.22
CA ALA A 738 29.63 -32.64 -44.87
C ALA A 738 30.13 -33.38 -46.11
N ARG A 739 30.86 -32.69 -46.99
CA ARG A 739 31.50 -33.30 -48.16
C ARG A 739 32.44 -34.44 -47.79
N SER A 740 33.30 -34.23 -46.79
CA SER A 740 34.21 -35.29 -46.31
C SER A 740 33.44 -36.52 -45.82
N SER A 741 32.37 -36.33 -45.05
CA SER A 741 31.53 -37.42 -44.56
C SER A 741 30.79 -38.14 -45.70
N VAL A 742 30.29 -37.41 -46.70
CA VAL A 742 29.65 -37.98 -47.91
C VAL A 742 30.64 -38.84 -48.69
N VAL A 743 31.84 -38.33 -48.98
CA VAL A 743 32.87 -39.07 -49.71
C VAL A 743 33.29 -40.34 -48.96
N GLN A 744 33.46 -40.25 -47.64
CA GLN A 744 33.79 -41.41 -46.81
C GLN A 744 32.68 -42.47 -46.84
N ALA A 745 31.41 -42.06 -46.81
CA ALA A 745 30.28 -42.99 -46.93
C ALA A 745 30.21 -43.67 -48.31
N LEU A 746 30.59 -42.97 -49.39
CA LEU A 746 30.65 -43.53 -50.75
C LEU A 746 31.80 -44.52 -50.96
N GLN A 747 32.84 -44.48 -50.12
CA GLN A 747 33.91 -45.49 -50.16
C GLN A 747 33.45 -46.85 -49.63
N THR A 748 32.43 -46.87 -48.78
CA THR A 748 31.95 -48.10 -48.12
C THR A 748 30.64 -48.61 -48.70
N LYS A 749 29.84 -47.76 -49.35
CA LYS A 749 28.52 -48.12 -49.93
C LYS A 749 28.28 -47.42 -51.27
N ASN A 750 27.61 -48.12 -52.18
CA ASN A 750 27.20 -47.55 -53.46
C ASN A 750 25.83 -46.85 -53.32
N VAL A 751 25.78 -45.54 -53.56
CA VAL A 751 24.58 -44.69 -53.46
C VAL A 751 24.40 -43.95 -54.77
N ARG A 752 23.20 -44.00 -55.37
CA ARG A 752 22.94 -43.49 -56.73
C ARG A 752 23.09 -41.97 -56.80
N THR A 753 22.56 -41.27 -55.81
CA THR A 753 22.66 -39.80 -55.62
C THR A 753 24.03 -39.34 -55.11
N GLY A 754 24.98 -40.24 -54.88
CA GLY A 754 26.29 -39.92 -54.30
C GLY A 754 27.10 -38.89 -55.07
N ASN A 755 27.24 -39.09 -56.39
CA ASN A 755 28.01 -38.18 -57.25
C ASN A 755 27.34 -36.80 -57.40
N GLU A 756 26.02 -36.76 -57.38
CA GLU A 756 25.22 -35.53 -57.48
C GLU A 756 25.47 -34.61 -56.28
N ILE A 757 25.44 -35.16 -55.06
CA ILE A 757 25.67 -34.40 -53.83
C ILE A 757 27.11 -33.88 -53.76
N VAL A 758 28.09 -34.68 -54.14
CA VAL A 758 29.49 -34.23 -54.18
C VAL A 758 29.64 -33.05 -55.13
N ALA A 759 29.00 -33.11 -56.31
CA ALA A 759 29.01 -32.01 -57.27
C ALA A 759 28.29 -30.74 -56.73
N LEU A 760 27.15 -30.90 -56.06
CA LEU A 760 26.43 -29.78 -55.42
C LEU A 760 27.25 -29.12 -54.31
N LEU A 761 27.89 -29.92 -53.44
CA LEU A 761 28.77 -29.42 -52.38
C LEU A 761 30.00 -28.71 -52.96
N ASP A 762 30.65 -29.30 -53.98
CA ASP A 762 31.80 -28.68 -54.66
C ASP A 762 31.43 -27.36 -55.33
N LYS A 763 30.23 -27.29 -55.94
CA LYS A 763 29.71 -26.05 -56.53
C LYS A 763 29.50 -24.97 -55.47
N LEU A 764 28.79 -25.28 -54.38
CA LEU A 764 28.51 -24.30 -53.31
C LEU A 764 29.78 -23.84 -52.60
N ILE A 765 30.73 -24.74 -52.36
CA ILE A 765 32.04 -24.40 -51.78
C ILE A 765 32.84 -23.53 -52.75
N GLY A 766 32.89 -23.90 -54.04
CA GLY A 766 33.66 -23.21 -55.07
C GLY A 766 33.12 -21.83 -55.46
N GLU A 767 31.79 -21.64 -55.50
CA GLU A 767 31.16 -20.33 -55.77
C GLU A 767 31.49 -19.30 -54.68
N LEU A 768 31.71 -19.76 -53.44
CA LEU A 768 32.11 -18.91 -52.30
C LEU A 768 33.62 -18.66 -52.27
N GLU A 769 34.44 -19.64 -52.67
CA GLU A 769 35.88 -19.43 -52.85
C GLU A 769 36.18 -18.46 -54.00
N ALA A 770 35.35 -18.47 -55.06
CA ALA A 770 35.43 -17.50 -56.16
C ALA A 770 34.98 -16.07 -55.78
N THR A 771 34.10 -15.91 -54.78
CA THR A 771 33.74 -14.60 -54.23
C THR A 771 34.75 -14.11 -53.18
N ASP A 772 35.36 -14.99 -52.37
CA ASP A 772 36.49 -14.67 -51.48
C ASP A 772 37.74 -14.23 -52.27
N HIS A 773 37.98 -14.82 -53.45
CA HIS A 773 39.08 -14.46 -54.35
C HIS A 773 38.88 -13.14 -55.11
N ARG A 774 37.75 -12.45 -54.98
CA ARG A 774 37.56 -11.08 -55.52
C ARG A 774 37.95 -9.96 -54.54
N THR A 775 38.43 -10.29 -53.35
CA THR A 775 38.81 -9.30 -52.33
C THR A 775 40.27 -9.34 -51.87
N SER A 776 41.12 -10.19 -52.47
CA SER A 776 42.56 -10.12 -52.26
C SER A 776 43.20 -9.08 -53.19
N ILE A 777 43.40 -7.87 -52.68
CA ILE A 777 44.24 -6.88 -53.37
C ILE A 777 45.69 -7.20 -52.99
N SER A 778 46.48 -7.67 -53.94
CA SER A 778 47.90 -8.00 -53.72
C SER A 778 48.82 -6.85 -54.12
N GLY A 779 49.95 -6.74 -53.41
CA GLY A 779 51.01 -5.78 -53.75
C GLY A 779 50.70 -4.31 -53.44
N LEU A 780 49.83 -4.03 -52.47
CA LEU A 780 49.63 -2.66 -51.98
C LEU A 780 50.85 -2.17 -51.22
N ILE A 781 51.14 -0.88 -51.31
CA ILE A 781 52.28 -0.24 -50.65
C ILE A 781 51.76 0.67 -49.55
N GLY A 782 52.32 0.60 -48.33
CA GLY A 782 51.88 1.46 -47.23
C GLY A 782 52.88 1.54 -46.07
N SER A 783 52.68 2.51 -45.19
CA SER A 783 53.47 2.70 -43.97
C SER A 783 52.65 2.47 -42.72
N LEU A 784 53.32 2.16 -41.62
CA LEU A 784 52.66 1.96 -40.33
C LEU A 784 52.23 3.28 -39.71
N LYS A 785 50.93 3.42 -39.43
CA LYS A 785 50.35 4.60 -38.78
C LYS A 785 50.89 4.79 -37.36
N GLU A 786 51.37 5.99 -37.04
CA GLU A 786 51.86 6.30 -35.69
C GLU A 786 50.74 6.36 -34.63
N LYS A 787 49.58 6.94 -34.98
CA LYS A 787 48.42 7.05 -34.08
C LYS A 787 47.47 5.84 -34.22
N GLY A 788 47.23 5.12 -33.14
CA GLY A 788 46.35 3.93 -33.11
C GLY A 788 47.09 2.59 -33.01
N ARG A 789 48.43 2.63 -32.98
CA ARG A 789 49.29 1.47 -32.76
C ARG A 789 49.24 0.99 -31.30
N LYS A 790 49.15 -0.32 -31.10
CA LYS A 790 49.26 -1.01 -29.79
C LYS A 790 50.42 -2.03 -29.82
N PRO A 791 50.82 -2.61 -28.68
CA PRO A 791 51.91 -3.60 -28.64
C PRO A 791 51.66 -4.84 -29.51
N ASN A 792 50.39 -5.20 -29.70
CA ASN A 792 49.94 -6.42 -30.37
C ASN A 792 49.35 -6.20 -31.78
N PHE A 793 49.14 -4.96 -32.22
CA PHE A 793 48.65 -4.64 -33.58
C PHE A 793 48.92 -3.19 -33.98
N GLY A 794 48.79 -2.90 -35.28
CA GLY A 794 48.81 -1.56 -35.84
C GLY A 794 47.97 -1.48 -37.13
N PHE A 795 48.08 -0.37 -37.85
CA PHE A 795 47.40 -0.16 -39.13
C PHE A 795 48.40 0.30 -40.19
N LEU A 796 48.41 -0.35 -41.34
CA LEU A 796 49.13 0.13 -42.52
C LEU A 796 48.23 1.11 -43.28
N VAL A 797 48.82 2.20 -43.77
CA VAL A 797 48.13 3.24 -44.53
C VAL A 797 48.71 3.32 -45.93
N ASP A 798 47.86 3.21 -46.94
CA ASP A 798 48.25 3.36 -48.35
C ASP A 798 48.35 4.86 -48.76
N PRO A 799 48.87 5.18 -49.96
CA PRO A 799 48.91 6.56 -50.46
C PRO A 799 47.53 7.24 -50.62
N SER A 800 46.45 6.45 -50.66
CA SER A 800 45.07 6.94 -50.70
C SER A 800 44.46 7.14 -49.30
N ASN A 801 45.27 7.02 -48.25
CA ASN A 801 44.91 7.18 -46.86
C ASN A 801 43.90 6.13 -46.34
N ARG A 802 43.88 4.94 -46.93
CA ARG A 802 43.07 3.79 -46.47
C ARG A 802 43.85 2.98 -45.45
N GLU A 803 43.15 2.55 -44.40
CA GLU A 803 43.75 1.87 -43.24
C GLU A 803 43.48 0.36 -43.28
N TYR A 804 44.54 -0.42 -43.14
CA TYR A 804 44.51 -1.87 -43.17
C TYR A 804 45.05 -2.44 -41.86
N PHE A 805 44.27 -3.27 -41.19
CA PHE A 805 44.65 -3.83 -39.90
C PHE A 805 45.87 -4.75 -40.03
N LEU A 806 46.88 -4.59 -39.19
CA LEU A 806 48.08 -5.42 -39.15
C LEU A 806 48.26 -6.00 -37.74
N ALA A 807 48.06 -7.31 -37.59
CA ALA A 807 48.35 -7.99 -36.32
C ALA A 807 49.87 -8.17 -36.16
N ARG A 808 50.41 -7.92 -34.96
CA ARG A 808 51.84 -8.11 -34.68
C ARG A 808 52.30 -9.55 -34.90
N ALA A 809 51.43 -10.52 -34.61
CA ALA A 809 51.76 -11.94 -34.65
C ALA A 809 52.09 -12.48 -36.06
N ILE A 810 51.76 -11.75 -37.13
CA ILE A 810 51.97 -12.19 -38.52
C ILE A 810 53.18 -11.55 -39.20
N VAL A 811 53.96 -10.76 -38.48
CA VAL A 811 55.17 -10.10 -39.00
C VAL A 811 56.35 -10.37 -38.08
N SER A 812 57.52 -10.62 -38.67
CA SER A 812 58.75 -10.85 -37.91
C SER A 812 59.19 -9.59 -37.16
N ASP A 813 60.03 -9.77 -36.13
CA ASP A 813 60.57 -8.65 -35.35
C ASP A 813 61.34 -7.66 -36.22
N LEU A 814 62.04 -8.16 -37.24
CA LEU A 814 62.77 -7.36 -38.22
C LEU A 814 61.81 -6.49 -39.06
N ILE A 815 60.73 -7.07 -39.58
CA ILE A 815 59.73 -6.36 -40.39
C ILE A 815 59.02 -5.31 -39.54
N TRP A 816 58.64 -5.66 -38.31
CA TRP A 816 57.97 -4.74 -37.39
C TRP A 816 58.84 -3.56 -36.95
N ALA A 817 60.13 -3.81 -36.70
CA ALA A 817 61.10 -2.76 -36.39
C ALA A 817 61.35 -1.83 -37.59
N GLY A 818 61.39 -2.39 -38.81
CA GLY A 818 61.47 -1.58 -40.03
C GLY A 818 60.25 -0.68 -40.23
N LEU A 819 59.05 -1.22 -40.04
CA LEU A 819 57.80 -0.45 -40.06
C LEU A 819 57.77 0.62 -38.95
N GLN A 820 58.35 0.34 -37.77
CA GLN A 820 58.54 1.33 -36.69
C GLN A 820 59.40 2.51 -37.09
N SER A 821 60.45 2.25 -37.87
CA SER A 821 61.36 3.28 -38.36
C SER A 821 60.81 4.08 -39.54
N GLY A 822 59.55 3.86 -39.93
CA GLY A 822 58.88 4.57 -41.02
C GLY A 822 59.13 3.99 -42.41
N LYS A 823 59.72 2.78 -42.53
CA LYS A 823 59.85 2.11 -43.83
C LYS A 823 58.49 1.72 -44.40
N MET A 824 58.36 1.83 -45.71
CA MET A 824 57.19 1.33 -46.43
C MET A 824 57.25 -0.19 -46.54
N ALA A 825 56.10 -0.83 -46.67
CA ALA A 825 56.01 -2.25 -46.95
C ALA A 825 55.02 -2.51 -48.10
N THR A 826 55.32 -3.54 -48.89
CA THR A 826 54.34 -4.19 -49.75
C THR A 826 53.53 -5.18 -48.93
N PHE A 827 52.22 -5.25 -49.12
CA PHE A 827 51.34 -6.20 -48.45
C PHE A 827 50.13 -6.56 -49.30
N ASP A 828 49.57 -7.72 -49.01
CA ASP A 828 48.29 -8.18 -49.57
C ASP A 828 47.16 -7.86 -48.59
N VAL A 829 45.92 -7.77 -49.05
CA VAL A 829 44.75 -7.48 -48.21
C VAL A 829 43.78 -8.64 -48.23
N ASP A 830 43.50 -9.20 -47.06
CA ASP A 830 42.47 -10.23 -46.85
C ASP A 830 41.33 -9.67 -45.98
N LEU A 831 40.18 -10.35 -45.97
CA LEU A 831 39.08 -10.03 -45.05
C LEU A 831 39.13 -10.93 -43.80
N ASP A 832 38.95 -10.35 -42.61
CA ASP A 832 38.78 -11.13 -41.37
C ASP A 832 37.41 -11.82 -41.33
N ASN A 833 37.20 -12.71 -40.34
CA ASN A 833 35.93 -13.43 -40.14
C ASN A 833 34.71 -12.52 -39.88
N GLN A 834 34.90 -11.19 -39.82
CA GLN A 834 33.86 -10.16 -39.68
C GLN A 834 33.79 -9.23 -40.91
N GLY A 835 34.49 -9.58 -42.01
CA GLY A 835 34.50 -8.81 -43.25
C GLY A 835 35.36 -7.55 -43.21
N ARG A 836 36.32 -7.42 -42.29
CA ARG A 836 37.22 -6.26 -42.18
C ARG A 836 38.55 -6.50 -42.86
N GLN A 837 39.05 -5.49 -43.58
CA GLN A 837 40.31 -5.56 -44.33
C GLN A 837 41.53 -5.64 -43.41
N ARG A 838 42.37 -6.64 -43.64
CA ARG A 838 43.60 -6.95 -42.91
C ARG A 838 44.76 -7.12 -43.86
N ALA A 839 45.91 -6.55 -43.51
CA ALA A 839 47.15 -6.75 -44.24
C ALA A 839 47.77 -8.14 -43.93
N THR A 840 48.16 -8.85 -44.98
CA THR A 840 48.88 -10.14 -44.98
C THR A 840 50.09 -10.06 -45.94
N ASN A 841 50.99 -11.05 -45.92
CA ASN A 841 52.21 -11.09 -46.76
C ASN A 841 53.03 -9.76 -46.77
N VAL A 842 53.31 -9.22 -45.59
CA VAL A 842 53.98 -7.92 -45.45
C VAL A 842 55.49 -8.06 -45.64
N HIS A 843 56.05 -7.31 -46.59
CA HIS A 843 57.49 -7.25 -46.87
C HIS A 843 57.96 -5.79 -46.88
N LEU A 844 59.07 -5.49 -46.20
CA LEU A 844 59.66 -4.15 -46.22
C LEU A 844 60.22 -3.82 -47.61
N ILE A 845 60.04 -2.57 -48.03
CA ILE A 845 60.67 -1.97 -49.22
C ILE A 845 62.01 -1.35 -48.84
#